data_AF-A0A803PHE7-F1
#
_entry.id   AF-A0A803PHE7-F1
#
_cell.length_a   1.000
_cell.length_b   1.000
_cell.length_c   1.000
_cell.angle_alpha   90.00
_cell.angle_beta   90.00
_cell.angle_gamma   90.00
#
_symmetry.space_group_name_H-M   'P 1'
#
loop_
_entity.id
_entity.type
_entity.pdbx_description
1 polymer ?
#
loop_
_entity_poly.entity_id
_entity_poly.type
_entity_poly.pdbx_seq_one_letter_code
_entity_poly.pdbx_strand_id
1 'polypeptide(L)'
;MGSSGIALDDIPSLDMMTELLRRLKCSSKPDKRLILVGPPGSGKGTQSPIIKDEFCLCHLATGDMLRAAVAAKTPLGIKAKEAMNKGELVSDDLVVGIIDEAMKKPSCQKGFILDGFPRTVVQAQKLDEMLEKQGAKIDKVLDFAIDDSILEERITGRWIHPSSGRSYHTKFAPPKVSGVDDVTGEPLIQRKDDTAEVLKSRLDAFHKQTEPVINYYAKKGVLAQLHAEKPPKENSKKKKMKLTPREVEKLGLHNAGFLAQKRLARGLKLNYTETVALIATQILEFVRDGDRTVAELMDLGKQFLGRRHVLSAVPHLLDTVQVEGTFPDGTKLITVHNPIASENGNLELALHGSFLPVPSSDKFASIEDDENPGHIIHGYGDIMLNPRRKAVVIKVTNTGDRPVQVGSHYHFIEVNPFLVFDRMRAYGMRLNILAGTATRFEPGECKSVVLVSIGGNRVIRGGNGIVDGPVDDARWEEVFRTLNERGFGNKEEANASEGITGEGLPFNMVVSREAYANMYGPTTGDKIQLGDTDLYAEIEKDFSVYGEECVFGGGKVIRDGMGQSCGHPTDESLDTVITNALVIDYSGIYKADIGIKGGLIVSIGKAGNPDVMNGVSPNMIIGVNTEVIAGEGKILTAGAIDCHVHFICPQLAYEAISSGITTVVGGGTGPSEGTRATTCTPAPFQMKLMLQSTDELPLNFGFTGKGNSSKPDELHEIIKAGAMGLKLHEDWGTTPAAIDNCLTVAEQYDIQVNIHTDTLNESGFVEHTIAAFKGRTIHTYHSEGAGGGHAPDIIKVCGVKNVLPSSTNPTRPFTSNTIDEHLDMLMVCHHLDKNIPEDVAFAESRIRAETIAAEDILHDMGAISIISSDSQAMGRIGEVITRTWQTAHKMKSQRGSIDPTGSNNDNFRIKRYIAKYTINPAIANGISQYVGSVEVGKWADLVLWKAPFFGAKPEMIIKGGVIAWANMGDPNASIPTPEPVLMRPMFGAFGKAGSTNSIAFVSKAALENGVKTSYGLNKSVKAVSNVRNLSKLEMKLNDALPNITVDPETYTVTADGEVLTCAEATTVPLSKNYFLF
;
A
#
# COMPACT_ATOMS: atom_id res chain seq x y z
N MET A 1 -50.36 -3.64 -36.56
CA MET A 1 -50.73 -2.37 -35.90
C MET A 1 -49.43 -1.76 -35.39
N GLY A 2 -49.10 -0.56 -35.85
CA GLY A 2 -47.80 0.06 -35.61
C GLY A 2 -47.63 0.49 -34.16
N SER A 3 -46.54 0.05 -33.53
CA SER A 3 -45.93 0.80 -32.44
C SER A 3 -44.96 1.79 -33.07
N SER A 4 -45.24 3.08 -32.94
CA SER A 4 -44.26 4.15 -33.11
C SER A 4 -43.09 3.90 -32.17
N GLY A 5 -42.07 3.18 -32.66
CA GLY A 5 -40.80 3.02 -31.96
C GLY A 5 -40.03 4.32 -32.08
N ILE A 6 -39.82 5.01 -30.95
CA ILE A 6 -38.87 6.10 -30.86
C ILE A 6 -37.50 5.50 -31.22
N ALA A 7 -36.78 6.08 -32.19
CA ALA A 7 -35.44 5.62 -32.50
C ALA A 7 -34.55 5.88 -31.28
N LEU A 8 -33.61 4.96 -30.99
CA LEU A 8 -32.68 5.11 -29.85
C LEU A 8 -31.89 6.43 -29.93
N ASP A 9 -31.67 6.94 -31.14
CA ASP A 9 -30.98 8.21 -31.43
C ASP A 9 -31.78 9.45 -30.97
N ASP A 10 -33.09 9.32 -30.76
CA ASP A 10 -33.99 10.41 -30.33
C ASP A 10 -34.13 10.51 -28.80
N ILE A 11 -33.49 9.62 -28.05
CA ILE A 11 -33.55 9.59 -26.58
C ILE A 11 -32.31 10.29 -26.01
N PRO A 12 -32.45 11.38 -25.23
CA PRO A 12 -31.32 12.06 -24.62
C PRO A 12 -30.43 11.09 -23.85
N SER A 13 -29.10 11.16 -24.06
CA SER A 13 -28.14 10.23 -23.47
C SER A 13 -28.23 10.16 -21.94
N LEU A 14 -28.61 11.27 -21.30
CA LEU A 14 -28.83 11.34 -19.85
C LEU A 14 -30.02 10.48 -19.39
N ASP A 15 -31.11 10.46 -20.14
CA ASP A 15 -32.30 9.65 -19.82
C ASP A 15 -32.01 8.16 -20.02
N MET A 16 -31.27 7.84 -21.09
CA MET A 16 -30.83 6.48 -21.38
C MET A 16 -29.85 5.95 -20.31
N MET A 17 -28.88 6.78 -19.90
CA MET A 17 -27.95 6.47 -18.80
C MET A 17 -28.67 6.32 -17.46
N THR A 18 -29.67 7.17 -17.18
CA THR A 18 -30.46 7.10 -15.95
C THR A 18 -31.25 5.79 -15.87
N GLU A 19 -31.85 5.35 -16.98
CA GLU A 19 -32.56 4.07 -17.06
C GLU A 19 -31.60 2.87 -17.01
N LEU A 20 -30.42 2.95 -17.65
CA LEU A 20 -29.36 1.93 -17.55
C LEU A 20 -28.86 1.77 -16.12
N LEU A 21 -28.56 2.88 -15.44
CA LEU A 21 -28.16 2.89 -14.04
C LEU A 21 -29.25 2.33 -13.12
N ARG A 22 -30.53 2.64 -13.40
CA ARG A 22 -31.65 2.04 -12.69
C ARG A 22 -31.68 0.52 -12.89
N ARG A 23 -31.58 0.03 -14.13
CA ARG A 23 -31.56 -1.42 -14.43
C ARG A 23 -30.37 -2.14 -13.79
N LEU A 24 -29.18 -1.55 -13.82
CA LEU A 24 -27.98 -2.05 -13.13
C LEU A 24 -28.20 -2.15 -11.62
N LYS A 25 -28.70 -1.08 -10.97
CA LYS A 25 -29.01 -1.06 -9.52
C LYS A 25 -30.07 -2.07 -9.12
N CYS A 26 -31.02 -2.35 -10.01
CA CYS A 26 -32.14 -3.25 -9.77
C CYS A 26 -31.85 -4.71 -10.14
N SER A 27 -30.78 -4.99 -10.89
CA SER A 27 -30.46 -6.34 -11.40
C SER A 27 -30.34 -7.39 -10.29
N SER A 28 -29.69 -7.04 -9.18
CA SER A 28 -29.45 -7.89 -8.00
C SER A 28 -30.63 -7.94 -7.01
N LYS A 29 -31.73 -7.22 -7.27
CA LYS A 29 -32.91 -7.20 -6.39
C LYS A 29 -33.85 -8.38 -6.71
N PRO A 30 -34.44 -9.02 -5.68
CA PRO A 30 -35.35 -10.14 -5.86
C PRO A 30 -36.70 -9.67 -6.40
N ASP A 31 -37.37 -10.52 -7.18
CA ASP A 31 -38.72 -10.24 -7.66
C ASP A 31 -39.72 -10.29 -6.49
N LYS A 32 -40.62 -9.31 -6.38
CA LYS A 32 -41.61 -9.22 -5.30
C LYS A 32 -42.98 -8.74 -5.78
N ARG A 33 -44.03 -9.44 -5.39
CA ARG A 33 -45.44 -9.08 -5.64
C ARG A 33 -46.14 -8.86 -4.31
N LEU A 34 -46.34 -7.59 -3.98
CA LEU A 34 -46.79 -7.14 -2.67
C LEU A 34 -48.19 -6.53 -2.74
N ILE A 35 -48.99 -6.77 -1.70
CA ILE A 35 -50.25 -6.05 -1.46
C ILE A 35 -50.11 -5.24 -0.18
N LEU A 36 -50.51 -3.97 -0.20
CA LEU A 36 -50.59 -3.14 1.00
C LEU A 36 -52.04 -2.97 1.43
N VAL A 37 -52.38 -3.45 2.63
CA VAL A 37 -53.72 -3.37 3.22
C VAL A 37 -53.67 -2.57 4.51
N GLY A 38 -54.75 -1.88 4.83
CA GLY A 38 -54.90 -1.15 6.09
C GLY A 38 -55.90 0.00 5.94
N PRO A 39 -56.41 0.57 7.02
CA PRO A 39 -57.41 1.63 6.97
C PRO A 39 -56.83 2.94 6.39
N PRO A 40 -57.67 3.88 5.91
CA PRO A 40 -57.20 5.21 5.49
C PRO A 40 -56.39 5.88 6.61
N GLY A 41 -55.22 6.43 6.28
CA GLY A 41 -54.35 7.10 7.28
C GLY A 41 -53.33 6.18 7.96
N SER A 42 -53.33 4.88 7.66
CA SER A 42 -52.41 3.90 8.26
C SER A 42 -50.93 4.01 7.81
N GLY A 43 -50.56 4.96 6.96
CA GLY A 43 -49.19 5.17 6.51
C GLY A 43 -48.77 4.44 5.21
N LYS A 44 -49.70 3.75 4.54
CA LYS A 44 -49.45 3.06 3.25
C LYS A 44 -48.78 3.96 2.20
N GLY A 45 -49.33 5.15 1.96
CA GLY A 45 -48.79 6.11 0.98
C GLY A 45 -47.41 6.70 1.34
N THR A 46 -46.98 6.57 2.59
CA THR A 46 -45.63 6.95 3.03
C THR A 46 -44.64 5.81 2.80
N GLN A 47 -45.08 4.56 2.98
CA GLN A 47 -44.23 3.38 2.91
C GLN A 47 -44.13 2.81 1.50
N SER A 48 -45.17 2.95 0.68
CA SER A 48 -45.18 2.41 -0.69
C SER A 48 -44.07 2.96 -1.59
N PRO A 49 -43.70 4.26 -1.58
CA PRO A 49 -42.57 4.76 -2.38
C PRO A 49 -41.22 4.22 -1.88
N ILE A 50 -41.06 4.05 -0.57
CA ILE A 50 -39.82 3.52 0.02
C ILE A 50 -39.61 2.06 -0.41
N ILE A 51 -40.65 1.23 -0.31
CA ILE A 51 -40.60 -0.18 -0.73
C ILE A 51 -40.39 -0.28 -2.25
N LYS A 52 -41.06 0.59 -3.02
CA LYS A 52 -40.91 0.70 -4.48
C LYS A 52 -39.45 0.95 -4.84
N ASP A 53 -38.80 1.91 -4.20
CA ASP A 53 -37.41 2.29 -4.52
C ASP A 53 -36.39 1.27 -3.98
N GLU A 54 -36.61 0.66 -2.81
CA GLU A 54 -35.67 -0.32 -2.22
C GLU A 54 -35.62 -1.64 -3.02
N PHE A 55 -36.77 -2.08 -3.55
CA PHE A 55 -36.93 -3.34 -4.27
C PHE A 55 -37.14 -3.17 -5.78
N CYS A 56 -37.11 -1.94 -6.29
CA CYS A 56 -37.34 -1.62 -7.70
C CYS A 56 -38.68 -2.12 -8.27
N LEU A 57 -39.73 -2.06 -7.46
CA LEU A 57 -41.07 -2.52 -7.85
C LEU A 57 -41.83 -1.42 -8.57
N CYS A 58 -42.87 -1.76 -9.34
CA CYS A 58 -43.83 -0.75 -9.77
C CYS A 58 -44.93 -0.55 -8.71
N HIS A 59 -45.33 0.70 -8.46
CA HIS A 59 -46.42 1.00 -7.53
C HIS A 59 -47.71 1.23 -8.30
N LEU A 60 -48.70 0.36 -8.05
CA LEU A 60 -50.00 0.35 -8.71
C LEU A 60 -51.09 0.71 -7.70
N ALA A 61 -51.42 2.00 -7.62
CA ALA A 61 -52.47 2.51 -6.76
C ALA A 61 -53.80 2.64 -7.53
N THR A 62 -54.78 1.80 -7.22
CA THR A 62 -56.05 1.75 -7.99
C THR A 62 -56.82 3.07 -8.01
N GLY A 63 -56.78 3.83 -6.92
CA GLY A 63 -57.45 5.14 -6.84
C GLY A 63 -56.83 6.20 -7.78
N ASP A 64 -55.51 6.16 -7.97
CA ASP A 64 -54.82 7.08 -8.88
C ASP A 64 -54.96 6.62 -10.33
N MET A 65 -54.91 5.30 -10.56
CA MET A 65 -55.10 4.71 -11.88
C MET A 65 -56.51 4.99 -12.43
N LEU A 66 -57.56 4.85 -11.63
CA LEU A 66 -58.92 5.17 -12.03
C LEU A 66 -59.09 6.67 -12.33
N ARG A 67 -58.54 7.56 -11.48
CA ARG A 67 -58.59 9.01 -11.70
C ARG A 67 -57.83 9.44 -12.95
N ALA A 68 -56.64 8.88 -13.18
CA ALA A 68 -55.86 9.12 -14.39
C ALA A 68 -56.59 8.61 -15.65
N ALA A 69 -57.19 7.42 -15.59
CA ALA A 69 -57.98 6.87 -16.69
C ALA A 69 -59.21 7.74 -17.03
N VAL A 70 -59.90 8.27 -16.01
CA VAL A 70 -61.03 9.21 -16.14
C VAL A 70 -60.57 10.55 -16.75
N ALA A 71 -59.46 11.11 -16.27
CA ALA A 71 -58.90 12.36 -16.79
C ALA A 71 -58.44 12.24 -18.25
N ALA A 72 -57.81 11.11 -18.60
CA ALA A 72 -57.34 10.79 -19.94
C ALA A 72 -58.46 10.36 -20.92
N LYS A 73 -59.71 10.24 -20.45
CA LYS A 73 -60.88 9.82 -21.25
C LYS A 73 -60.69 8.48 -22.00
N THR A 74 -59.94 7.56 -21.39
CA THR A 74 -59.76 6.20 -21.94
C THR A 74 -61.11 5.45 -22.02
N PRO A 75 -61.28 4.44 -22.90
CA PRO A 75 -62.52 3.66 -22.97
C PRO A 75 -62.96 3.06 -21.62
N LEU A 76 -61.99 2.63 -20.80
CA LEU A 76 -62.20 2.16 -19.42
C LEU A 76 -62.51 3.30 -18.44
N GLY A 77 -61.82 4.44 -18.57
CA GLY A 77 -62.03 5.63 -17.75
C GLY A 77 -63.40 6.28 -17.93
N ILE A 78 -63.99 6.23 -19.13
CA ILE A 78 -65.35 6.71 -19.39
C ILE A 78 -66.38 5.85 -18.62
N LYS A 79 -66.26 4.52 -18.69
CA LYS A 79 -67.11 3.58 -17.93
C LYS A 79 -66.94 3.73 -16.42
N ALA A 80 -65.70 3.92 -15.95
CA ALA A 80 -65.42 4.18 -14.54
C ALA A 80 -66.03 5.52 -14.07
N LYS A 81 -65.97 6.58 -14.89
CA LYS A 81 -66.56 7.89 -14.59
C LYS A 81 -68.09 7.81 -14.42
N GLU A 82 -68.78 7.03 -15.25
CA GLU A 82 -70.23 6.84 -15.16
C GLU A 82 -70.64 6.13 -13.86
N ALA A 83 -69.92 5.08 -13.45
CA ALA A 83 -70.16 4.39 -12.18
C ALA A 83 -69.85 5.30 -10.97
N MET A 84 -68.72 6.01 -11.00
CA MET A 84 -68.30 6.93 -9.93
C MET A 84 -69.28 8.11 -9.76
N ASN A 85 -69.83 8.66 -10.85
CA ASN A 85 -70.80 9.76 -10.80
C ASN A 85 -72.17 9.33 -10.22
N LYS A 86 -72.51 8.04 -10.27
CA LYS A 86 -73.75 7.47 -9.72
C LYS A 86 -73.60 6.98 -8.27
N GLY A 87 -72.40 7.09 -7.68
CA GLY A 87 -72.11 6.54 -6.35
C GLY A 87 -71.99 5.01 -6.32
N GLU A 88 -71.91 4.36 -7.48
CA GLU A 88 -71.79 2.91 -7.62
C GLU A 88 -70.32 2.48 -7.67
N LEU A 89 -70.02 1.29 -7.12
CA LEU A 89 -68.69 0.69 -7.23
C LEU A 89 -68.45 0.22 -8.67
N VAL A 90 -67.30 0.60 -9.23
CA VAL A 90 -66.78 0.05 -10.49
C VAL A 90 -66.74 -1.47 -10.38
N SER A 91 -67.26 -2.20 -11.37
CA SER A 91 -67.34 -3.66 -11.29
C SER A 91 -65.97 -4.32 -11.10
N ASP A 92 -65.93 -5.40 -10.31
CA ASP A 92 -64.67 -6.09 -9.96
C ASP A 92 -63.90 -6.55 -11.20
N ASP A 93 -64.59 -6.98 -12.26
CA ASP A 93 -63.98 -7.39 -13.54
C ASP A 93 -63.26 -6.23 -14.25
N LEU A 94 -63.81 -5.02 -14.15
CA LEU A 94 -63.20 -3.85 -14.77
C LEU A 94 -61.91 -3.44 -14.04
N VAL A 95 -61.92 -3.51 -12.70
CA VAL A 95 -60.76 -3.15 -11.87
C VAL A 95 -59.63 -4.18 -12.04
N VAL A 96 -59.95 -5.47 -12.07
CA VAL A 96 -58.97 -6.54 -12.34
C VAL A 96 -58.35 -6.37 -13.73
N GLY A 97 -59.15 -6.05 -14.76
CA GLY A 97 -58.64 -5.81 -16.11
C GLY A 97 -57.68 -4.62 -16.20
N ILE A 98 -57.95 -3.52 -15.49
CA ILE A 98 -57.06 -2.35 -15.42
C ILE A 98 -55.73 -2.70 -14.73
N ILE A 99 -55.77 -3.57 -13.71
CA ILE A 99 -54.57 -4.05 -13.03
C ILE A 99 -53.75 -4.99 -13.93
N ASP A 100 -54.40 -5.90 -14.66
CA ASP A 100 -53.73 -6.78 -15.64
C ASP A 100 -52.94 -5.99 -16.70
N GLU A 101 -53.57 -4.96 -17.28
CA GLU A 101 -52.91 -4.11 -18.26
C GLU A 101 -51.73 -3.33 -17.67
N ALA A 102 -51.87 -2.84 -16.44
CA ALA A 102 -50.84 -2.05 -15.79
C ALA A 102 -49.59 -2.86 -15.38
N MET A 103 -49.74 -4.14 -15.02
CA MET A 103 -48.60 -5.01 -14.67
C MET A 103 -47.73 -5.38 -15.87
N LYS A 104 -48.25 -5.24 -17.11
CA LYS A 104 -47.50 -5.50 -18.35
C LYS A 104 -46.46 -4.42 -18.67
N LYS A 105 -46.42 -3.32 -17.90
CA LYS A 105 -45.43 -2.24 -18.11
C LYS A 105 -44.02 -2.72 -17.77
N PRO A 106 -42.97 -2.27 -18.52
CA PRO A 106 -41.58 -2.63 -18.23
C PRO A 106 -41.13 -2.31 -16.79
N SER A 107 -41.70 -1.27 -16.17
CA SER A 107 -41.40 -0.90 -14.78
C SER A 107 -41.83 -1.96 -13.75
N CYS A 108 -42.75 -2.87 -14.10
CA CYS A 108 -43.24 -3.94 -13.23
C CYS A 108 -42.48 -5.27 -13.39
N GLN A 109 -41.42 -5.32 -14.19
CA GLN A 109 -40.70 -6.57 -14.51
C GLN A 109 -40.11 -7.25 -13.26
N LYS A 110 -39.61 -6.48 -12.28
CA LYS A 110 -39.14 -6.97 -10.98
C LYS A 110 -40.27 -7.20 -9.96
N GLY A 111 -41.52 -7.05 -10.39
CA GLY A 111 -42.71 -7.16 -9.57
C GLY A 111 -43.35 -5.81 -9.24
N PHE A 112 -44.34 -5.85 -8.36
CA PHE A 112 -45.29 -4.76 -8.16
C PHE A 112 -45.79 -4.66 -6.72
N ILE A 113 -46.30 -3.48 -6.38
CA ILE A 113 -47.01 -3.16 -5.15
C ILE A 113 -48.44 -2.78 -5.54
N LEU A 114 -49.43 -3.53 -5.08
CA LEU A 114 -50.84 -3.18 -5.18
C LEU A 114 -51.25 -2.39 -3.93
N ASP A 115 -51.64 -1.12 -4.14
CA ASP A 115 -52.06 -0.21 -3.07
C ASP A 115 -53.54 0.14 -3.26
N GLY A 116 -54.37 -0.27 -2.28
CA GLY A 116 -55.81 -0.09 -2.35
C GLY A 116 -56.55 -1.09 -3.24
N PHE A 117 -55.94 -2.22 -3.57
CA PHE A 117 -56.54 -3.38 -4.23
C PHE A 117 -55.82 -4.67 -3.81
N PRO A 118 -56.51 -5.79 -3.60
CA PRO A 118 -57.97 -5.99 -3.63
C PRO A 118 -58.66 -5.39 -2.40
N ARG A 119 -59.91 -4.92 -2.56
CA ARG A 119 -60.77 -4.35 -1.49
C ARG A 119 -61.88 -5.27 -1.04
N THR A 120 -62.19 -6.32 -1.81
CA THR A 120 -63.18 -7.35 -1.49
C THR A 120 -62.56 -8.74 -1.68
N VAL A 121 -63.11 -9.76 -1.02
CA VAL A 121 -62.62 -11.14 -1.16
C VAL A 121 -62.76 -11.65 -2.60
N VAL A 122 -63.80 -11.21 -3.31
CA VAL A 122 -64.01 -11.54 -4.74
C VAL A 122 -62.88 -10.97 -5.61
N GLN A 123 -62.46 -9.73 -5.36
CA GLN A 123 -61.30 -9.16 -6.06
C GLN A 123 -60.01 -9.92 -5.76
N ALA A 124 -59.82 -10.36 -4.51
CA ALA A 124 -58.65 -11.14 -4.11
C ALA A 124 -58.60 -12.51 -4.82
N GLN A 125 -59.75 -13.19 -4.92
CA GLN A 125 -59.88 -14.45 -5.68
C GLN A 125 -59.54 -14.24 -7.16
N LYS A 126 -60.13 -13.23 -7.81
CA LYS A 126 -59.87 -12.93 -9.23
C LYS A 126 -58.43 -12.54 -9.50
N LEU A 127 -57.79 -11.78 -8.60
CA LEU A 127 -56.37 -11.43 -8.68
C LEU A 127 -55.49 -12.68 -8.63
N ASP A 128 -55.75 -13.57 -7.67
CA ASP A 128 -54.97 -14.79 -7.51
C ASP A 128 -55.14 -15.73 -8.73
N GLU A 129 -56.37 -15.89 -9.24
CA GLU A 129 -56.63 -16.67 -10.48
C GLU A 129 -55.90 -16.09 -11.70
N MET A 130 -55.86 -14.76 -11.82
CA MET A 130 -55.17 -14.08 -12.91
C MET A 130 -53.64 -14.27 -12.81
N LEU A 131 -53.06 -14.17 -11.61
CA LEU A 131 -51.62 -14.39 -11.40
C LEU A 131 -51.23 -15.85 -11.61
N GLU A 132 -52.08 -16.80 -11.18
CA GLU A 132 -51.83 -18.23 -11.36
C GLU A 132 -51.76 -18.61 -12.84
N LYS A 133 -52.65 -18.06 -13.68
CA LYS A 133 -52.58 -18.21 -15.16
C LYS A 133 -51.28 -17.66 -15.76
N GLN A 134 -50.60 -16.74 -15.08
CA GLN A 134 -49.32 -16.15 -15.49
C GLN A 134 -48.11 -16.81 -14.82
N GLY A 135 -48.31 -17.91 -14.07
CA GLY A 135 -47.23 -18.60 -13.35
C GLY A 135 -46.68 -17.80 -12.16
N ALA A 136 -47.46 -16.86 -11.63
CA ALA A 136 -47.09 -15.97 -10.54
C ALA A 136 -48.02 -16.13 -9.33
N LYS A 137 -47.58 -15.65 -8.15
CA LYS A 137 -48.39 -15.58 -6.94
C LYS A 137 -48.04 -14.34 -6.12
N ILE A 138 -48.94 -13.92 -5.24
CA ILE A 138 -48.63 -12.88 -4.25
C ILE A 138 -47.61 -13.41 -3.25
N ASP A 139 -46.52 -12.67 -3.06
CA ASP A 139 -45.41 -13.08 -2.18
C ASP A 139 -45.67 -12.67 -0.72
N LYS A 140 -46.21 -11.46 -0.51
CA LYS A 140 -46.59 -10.95 0.81
C LYS A 140 -47.73 -9.94 0.73
N VAL A 141 -48.59 -9.98 1.74
CA VAL A 141 -49.58 -8.95 2.05
C VAL A 141 -49.14 -8.26 3.33
N LEU A 142 -48.91 -6.95 3.26
CA LEU A 142 -48.50 -6.12 4.39
C LEU A 142 -49.73 -5.40 4.93
N ASP A 143 -50.15 -5.78 6.13
CA ASP A 143 -51.28 -5.18 6.84
C ASP A 143 -50.80 -4.12 7.82
N PHE A 144 -51.13 -2.86 7.56
CA PHE A 144 -50.80 -1.71 8.40
C PHE A 144 -51.87 -1.53 9.47
N ALA A 145 -51.79 -2.36 10.51
CA ALA A 145 -52.69 -2.35 11.66
C ALA A 145 -52.45 -1.10 12.52
N ILE A 146 -53.55 -0.39 12.83
CA ILE A 146 -53.56 0.80 13.67
C ILE A 146 -54.95 1.01 14.24
N ASP A 147 -55.02 1.49 15.48
CA ASP A 147 -56.27 1.82 16.15
C ASP A 147 -56.97 3.00 15.48
N ASP A 148 -58.29 2.89 15.26
CA ASP A 148 -59.13 3.91 14.61
C ASP A 148 -59.04 5.27 15.30
N SER A 149 -58.89 5.29 16.63
CA SER A 149 -58.75 6.52 17.41
C SER A 149 -57.52 7.37 17.03
N ILE A 150 -56.51 6.75 16.41
CA ILE A 150 -55.27 7.41 15.98
C ILE A 150 -55.38 7.93 14.53
N LEU A 151 -56.31 7.41 13.74
CA LEU A 151 -56.43 7.70 12.30
C LEU A 151 -57.03 9.06 12.00
N GLU A 152 -57.92 9.56 12.88
CA GLU A 152 -58.58 10.84 12.71
C GLU A 152 -57.59 12.01 12.69
N GLU A 153 -56.67 12.05 13.66
CA GLU A 153 -55.61 13.08 13.72
C GLU A 153 -54.68 12.99 12.50
N ARG A 154 -54.37 11.77 12.04
CA ARG A 154 -53.47 11.52 10.90
C ARG A 154 -54.04 11.93 9.55
N ILE A 155 -55.36 11.84 9.38
CA ILE A 155 -56.03 12.17 8.11
C ILE A 155 -56.29 13.67 8.02
N THR A 156 -56.81 14.28 9.09
CA THR A 156 -57.14 15.71 9.12
C THR A 156 -55.90 16.61 9.03
N GLY A 157 -54.74 16.14 9.49
CA GLY A 157 -53.47 16.85 9.38
C GLY A 157 -52.69 16.63 8.09
N ARG A 158 -53.19 15.84 7.12
CA ARG A 158 -52.44 15.43 5.92
C ARG A 158 -52.46 16.48 4.81
N TRP A 159 -51.29 16.71 4.22
CA TRP A 159 -51.08 17.56 3.05
C TRP A 159 -50.40 16.76 1.95
N ILE A 160 -50.74 17.00 0.69
CA ILE A 160 -50.21 16.22 -0.44
C ILE A 160 -49.78 17.15 -1.56
N HIS A 161 -48.62 16.86 -2.12
CA HIS A 161 -48.13 17.50 -3.31
C HIS A 161 -48.75 16.82 -4.56
N PRO A 162 -49.56 17.51 -5.38
CA PRO A 162 -50.33 16.87 -6.45
C PRO A 162 -49.49 16.18 -7.52
N SER A 163 -48.37 16.78 -7.94
CA SER A 163 -47.58 16.30 -9.08
C SER A 163 -46.68 15.13 -8.71
N SER A 164 -46.13 15.10 -7.49
CA SER A 164 -45.24 14.02 -7.04
C SER A 164 -45.89 12.96 -6.16
N GLY A 165 -47.06 13.25 -5.58
CA GLY A 165 -47.71 12.40 -4.59
C GLY A 165 -47.07 12.41 -3.19
N ARG A 166 -46.02 13.22 -2.96
CA ARG A 166 -45.37 13.36 -1.64
C ARG A 166 -46.38 13.84 -0.61
N SER A 167 -46.38 13.21 0.57
CA SER A 167 -47.32 13.50 1.66
C SER A 167 -46.59 14.12 2.85
N TYR A 168 -47.17 15.19 3.40
CA TYR A 168 -46.74 15.92 4.59
C TYR A 168 -47.84 15.85 5.65
N HIS A 169 -47.49 16.18 6.88
CA HIS A 169 -48.44 16.25 7.99
C HIS A 169 -48.13 17.43 8.90
N THR A 170 -49.14 18.21 9.28
CA THR A 170 -49.00 19.41 10.12
C THR A 170 -48.17 19.19 11.38
N LYS A 171 -48.39 18.07 12.07
CA LYS A 171 -47.67 17.66 13.30
C LYS A 171 -46.50 16.68 13.10
N PHE A 172 -46.71 15.57 12.39
CA PHE A 172 -45.76 14.44 12.36
C PHE A 172 -44.68 14.52 11.27
N ALA A 173 -44.90 15.34 10.23
CA ALA A 173 -43.98 15.53 9.11
C ALA A 173 -44.25 16.88 8.43
N PRO A 174 -44.05 18.01 9.13
CA PRO A 174 -44.35 19.32 8.58
C PRO A 174 -43.41 19.64 7.41
N PRO A 175 -43.88 20.31 6.36
CA PRO A 175 -42.98 20.85 5.34
C PRO A 175 -42.06 21.91 5.98
N LYS A 176 -40.85 22.08 5.43
CA LYS A 176 -39.89 23.12 5.83
C LYS A 176 -40.50 24.51 5.72
N VAL A 177 -41.37 24.72 4.73
CA VAL A 177 -42.18 25.93 4.55
C VAL A 177 -43.64 25.54 4.51
N SER A 178 -44.45 26.13 5.39
CA SER A 178 -45.88 25.79 5.51
C SER A 178 -46.61 25.90 4.17
N GLY A 179 -47.31 24.83 3.78
CA GLY A 179 -48.10 24.78 2.55
C GLY A 179 -47.30 24.58 1.26
N VAL A 180 -46.00 24.30 1.33
CA VAL A 180 -45.12 24.17 0.15
C VAL A 180 -44.33 22.86 0.19
N ASP A 181 -44.10 22.23 -0.96
CA ASP A 181 -43.27 21.03 -1.08
C ASP A 181 -41.76 21.34 -0.92
N ASP A 182 -41.08 20.54 -0.10
CA ASP A 182 -39.66 20.73 0.26
C ASP A 182 -38.66 20.56 -0.88
N VAL A 183 -39.09 20.00 -2.01
CA VAL A 183 -38.23 19.65 -3.14
C VAL A 183 -38.52 20.55 -4.34
N THR A 184 -39.79 20.73 -4.68
CA THR A 184 -40.18 21.48 -5.90
C THR A 184 -40.55 22.93 -5.61
N GLY A 185 -40.86 23.31 -4.36
CA GLY A 185 -41.35 24.64 -4.03
C GLY A 185 -42.80 24.90 -4.47
N GLU A 186 -43.53 23.87 -4.90
CA GLU A 186 -44.91 23.96 -5.38
C GLU A 186 -45.93 23.84 -4.22
N PRO A 187 -47.17 24.38 -4.36
CA PRO A 187 -48.17 24.35 -3.30
C PRO A 187 -48.66 22.94 -2.94
N LEU A 188 -48.81 22.68 -1.63
CA LEU A 188 -49.46 21.49 -1.09
C LEU A 188 -50.98 21.70 -1.00
N ILE A 189 -51.74 20.63 -1.20
CA ILE A 189 -53.20 20.65 -1.04
C ILE A 189 -53.67 19.64 0.01
N GLN A 190 -54.77 19.97 0.70
CA GLN A 190 -55.54 18.98 1.44
C GLN A 190 -56.62 18.38 0.52
N ARG A 191 -56.82 17.08 0.60
CA ARG A 191 -57.87 16.42 -0.20
C ARG A 191 -59.23 16.75 0.40
N LYS A 192 -60.24 16.94 -0.46
CA LYS A 192 -61.63 17.16 -0.03
C LYS A 192 -62.19 16.02 0.84
N ASP A 193 -61.59 14.83 0.74
CA ASP A 193 -62.01 13.61 1.45
C ASP A 193 -61.27 13.38 2.79
N ASP A 194 -60.40 14.31 3.20
CA ASP A 194 -59.61 14.22 4.44
C ASP A 194 -60.29 14.97 5.61
N THR A 195 -61.58 14.67 5.84
CA THR A 195 -62.37 15.17 7.00
C THR A 195 -62.78 14.03 7.92
N ALA A 196 -63.12 14.34 9.17
CA ALA A 196 -63.53 13.35 10.17
C ALA A 196 -64.79 12.58 9.75
N GLU A 197 -65.76 13.26 9.12
CA GLU A 197 -67.02 12.68 8.67
C GLU A 197 -66.79 11.68 7.52
N VAL A 198 -65.94 12.05 6.55
CA VAL A 198 -65.59 11.18 5.43
C VAL A 198 -64.74 9.99 5.91
N LEU A 199 -63.83 10.20 6.86
CA LEU A 199 -63.02 9.13 7.45
C LEU A 199 -63.90 8.05 8.08
N LYS A 200 -64.90 8.43 8.88
CA LYS A 200 -65.81 7.47 9.54
C LYS A 200 -66.47 6.52 8.52
N SER A 201 -67.01 7.07 7.43
CA SER A 201 -67.63 6.27 6.37
C SER A 201 -66.64 5.33 5.66
N ARG A 202 -65.36 5.73 5.57
CA ARG A 202 -64.31 4.93 4.94
C ARG A 202 -63.74 3.86 5.86
N LEU A 203 -63.75 4.09 7.18
CA LEU A 203 -63.43 3.07 8.18
C LEU A 203 -64.51 1.99 8.19
N ASP A 204 -65.79 2.38 8.25
CA ASP A 204 -66.91 1.44 8.15
C ASP A 204 -66.83 0.57 6.89
N ALA A 205 -66.51 1.18 5.73
CA ALA A 205 -66.31 0.46 4.48
C ALA A 205 -65.08 -0.48 4.52
N PHE A 206 -63.98 -0.04 5.14
CA PHE A 206 -62.77 -0.85 5.30
C PHE A 206 -63.04 -2.10 6.14
N HIS A 207 -63.64 -1.96 7.33
CA HIS A 207 -63.98 -3.08 8.21
C HIS A 207 -64.97 -4.05 7.56
N LYS A 208 -65.98 -3.52 6.87
CA LYS A 208 -67.01 -4.36 6.25
C LYS A 208 -66.52 -5.12 5.01
N GLN A 209 -65.64 -4.55 4.20
CA GLN A 209 -65.30 -5.08 2.87
C GLN A 209 -63.84 -5.51 2.73
N THR A 210 -62.90 -4.74 3.25
CA THR A 210 -61.44 -4.93 3.04
C THR A 210 -60.78 -5.74 4.15
N GLU A 211 -61.23 -5.63 5.40
CA GLU A 211 -60.72 -6.48 6.48
C GLU A 211 -60.93 -8.00 6.24
N PRO A 212 -62.05 -8.47 5.63
CA PRO A 212 -62.17 -9.85 5.18
C PRO A 212 -61.07 -10.32 4.21
N VAL A 213 -60.45 -9.42 3.43
CA VAL A 213 -59.32 -9.73 2.53
C VAL A 213 -58.06 -10.08 3.32
N ILE A 214 -57.85 -9.43 4.47
CA ILE A 214 -56.75 -9.74 5.40
C ILE A 214 -56.87 -11.19 5.85
N ASN A 215 -58.07 -11.61 6.26
CA ASN A 215 -58.36 -12.98 6.66
C ASN A 215 -58.18 -13.99 5.51
N TYR A 216 -58.55 -13.61 4.28
CA TYR A 216 -58.35 -14.43 3.09
C TYR A 216 -56.86 -14.74 2.86
N TYR A 217 -55.99 -13.73 2.89
CA TYR A 217 -54.55 -13.91 2.69
C TYR A 217 -53.81 -14.46 3.93
N ALA A 218 -54.35 -14.26 5.14
CA ALA A 218 -53.86 -14.90 6.36
C ALA A 218 -53.93 -16.44 6.25
N LYS A 219 -55.07 -16.98 5.78
CA LYS A 219 -55.25 -18.42 5.56
C LYS A 219 -54.29 -19.00 4.53
N LYS A 220 -53.76 -18.18 3.62
CA LYS A 220 -52.75 -18.56 2.61
C LYS A 220 -51.30 -18.42 3.10
N GLY A 221 -51.07 -17.99 4.34
CA GLY A 221 -49.73 -17.89 4.94
C GLY A 221 -48.88 -16.71 4.43
N VAL A 222 -49.46 -15.80 3.64
CA VAL A 222 -48.74 -14.67 3.02
C VAL A 222 -48.98 -13.33 3.72
N LEU A 223 -49.70 -13.29 4.85
CA LEU A 223 -49.94 -12.06 5.61
C LEU A 223 -48.76 -11.70 6.54
N ALA A 224 -48.36 -10.43 6.60
CA ALA A 224 -47.49 -9.86 7.63
C ALA A 224 -48.15 -8.62 8.24
N GLN A 225 -48.34 -8.63 9.56
CA GLN A 225 -48.88 -7.49 10.29
C GLN A 225 -47.78 -6.49 10.68
N LEU A 226 -48.07 -5.21 10.50
CA LEU A 226 -47.20 -4.08 10.81
C LEU A 226 -47.96 -3.10 11.71
N HIS A 227 -47.50 -2.94 12.96
CA HIS A 227 -48.06 -1.94 13.88
C HIS A 227 -47.60 -0.54 13.46
N ALA A 228 -48.53 0.28 12.95
CA ALA A 228 -48.22 1.57 12.32
C ALA A 228 -48.23 2.78 13.28
N GLU A 229 -48.12 2.56 14.59
CA GLU A 229 -48.25 3.59 15.64
C GLU A 229 -47.03 4.52 15.78
N LYS A 230 -45.86 4.15 15.25
CA LYS A 230 -44.57 4.89 15.40
C LYS A 230 -44.01 5.44 14.07
N PRO A 231 -43.13 6.48 14.09
CA PRO A 231 -42.55 7.06 12.87
C PRO A 231 -41.78 6.05 12.00
N PRO A 232 -41.80 6.17 10.66
CA PRO A 232 -41.20 5.22 9.70
C PRO A 232 -39.73 4.84 9.91
N LYS A 233 -38.95 5.65 10.65
CA LYS A 233 -37.50 5.45 10.81
C LYS A 233 -37.08 4.45 11.88
N GLU A 234 -37.96 3.99 12.77
CA GLU A 234 -37.56 3.06 13.86
C GLU A 234 -37.89 1.58 13.61
N ASN A 235 -38.80 1.26 12.69
CA ASN A 235 -39.23 -0.13 12.46
C ASN A 235 -38.36 -0.90 11.44
N SER A 236 -37.27 -0.30 10.95
CA SER A 236 -36.28 -0.93 10.05
C SER A 236 -34.93 -1.16 10.73
N LYS A 237 -34.91 -1.50 12.02
CA LYS A 237 -33.73 -2.10 12.67
C LYS A 237 -33.51 -3.52 12.13
N LYS A 238 -33.15 -3.64 10.84
CA LYS A 238 -32.38 -4.77 10.32
C LYS A 238 -31.18 -4.88 11.26
N LYS A 239 -31.04 -6.03 11.94
CA LYS A 239 -29.83 -6.37 12.70
C LYS A 239 -28.64 -6.29 11.71
N LYS A 240 -27.95 -5.15 11.66
CA LYS A 240 -26.68 -5.01 10.93
C LYS A 240 -25.64 -5.86 11.67
N MET A 241 -24.72 -6.48 10.94
CA MET A 241 -23.71 -7.40 11.49
C MET A 241 -22.76 -6.75 12.52
N LYS A 242 -22.73 -5.41 12.63
CA LYS A 242 -21.86 -4.66 13.56
C LYS A 242 -20.38 -5.08 13.46
N LEU A 243 -19.90 -5.32 12.24
CA LEU A 243 -18.52 -5.73 11.99
C LEU A 243 -17.54 -4.66 12.51
N THR A 244 -16.59 -5.09 13.32
CA THR A 244 -15.42 -4.33 13.74
C THR A 244 -14.36 -4.31 12.63
N PRO A 245 -13.40 -3.37 12.64
CA PRO A 245 -12.34 -3.31 11.62
C PRO A 245 -11.60 -4.65 11.43
N ARG A 246 -11.23 -5.34 12.53
CA ARG A 246 -10.56 -6.65 12.46
C ARG A 246 -11.42 -7.73 11.80
N GLU A 247 -12.75 -7.71 11.97
CA GLU A 247 -13.64 -8.69 11.33
C GLU A 247 -13.72 -8.44 9.81
N VAL A 248 -13.66 -7.18 9.38
CA VAL A 248 -13.57 -6.82 7.96
C VAL A 248 -12.21 -7.26 7.39
N GLU A 249 -11.12 -7.07 8.12
CA GLU A 249 -9.78 -7.52 7.68
C GLU A 249 -9.67 -9.03 7.59
N LYS A 250 -10.19 -9.77 8.58
CA LYS A 250 -10.19 -11.24 8.57
C LYS A 250 -11.09 -11.80 7.46
N LEU A 251 -12.16 -11.10 7.07
CA LEU A 251 -12.92 -11.44 5.87
C LEU A 251 -12.09 -11.24 4.59
N GLY A 252 -11.29 -10.17 4.53
CA GLY A 252 -10.32 -9.96 3.44
C GLY A 252 -9.27 -11.07 3.36
N LEU A 253 -8.71 -11.47 4.51
CA LEU A 253 -7.78 -12.60 4.63
C LEU A 253 -8.43 -13.91 4.16
N HIS A 254 -9.65 -14.21 4.63
CA HIS A 254 -10.39 -15.39 4.21
C HIS A 254 -10.63 -15.41 2.69
N ASN A 255 -10.95 -14.27 2.07
CA ASN A 255 -11.10 -14.19 0.61
C ASN A 255 -9.80 -14.50 -0.14
N ALA A 256 -8.65 -14.04 0.39
CA ALA A 256 -7.34 -14.37 -0.17
C ALA A 256 -7.01 -15.86 0.01
N GLY A 257 -7.30 -16.45 1.18
CA GLY A 257 -7.17 -17.88 1.40
C GLY A 257 -8.05 -18.69 0.47
N PHE A 258 -9.32 -18.31 0.27
CA PHE A 258 -10.23 -18.98 -0.65
C PHE A 258 -9.79 -18.86 -2.12
N LEU A 259 -9.17 -17.74 -2.52
CA LEU A 259 -8.52 -17.63 -3.82
C LEU A 259 -7.38 -18.66 -3.97
N ALA A 260 -6.51 -18.75 -2.97
CA ALA A 260 -5.41 -19.72 -2.96
C ALA A 260 -5.93 -21.16 -2.97
N GLN A 261 -7.01 -21.48 -2.25
CA GLN A 261 -7.66 -22.78 -2.29
C GLN A 261 -8.19 -23.14 -3.69
N LYS A 262 -8.81 -22.19 -4.41
CA LYS A 262 -9.24 -22.40 -5.81
C LYS A 262 -8.06 -22.64 -6.76
N ARG A 263 -6.92 -21.99 -6.52
CA ARG A 263 -5.67 -22.20 -7.27
C ARG A 263 -5.10 -23.58 -6.99
N LEU A 264 -5.01 -23.97 -5.72
CA LEU A 264 -4.59 -25.29 -5.27
C LEU A 264 -5.49 -26.41 -5.84
N ALA A 265 -6.81 -26.26 -5.76
CA ALA A 265 -7.79 -27.27 -6.22
C ALA A 265 -7.70 -27.57 -7.74
N ARG A 266 -7.15 -26.65 -8.53
CA ARG A 266 -6.86 -26.88 -9.96
C ARG A 266 -5.42 -27.32 -10.27
N GLY A 267 -4.60 -27.58 -9.25
CA GLY A 267 -3.23 -28.07 -9.40
C GLY A 267 -2.15 -26.98 -9.51
N LEU A 268 -2.45 -25.72 -9.18
CA LEU A 268 -1.43 -24.67 -9.20
C LEU A 268 -0.54 -24.76 -7.96
N LYS A 269 0.79 -24.74 -8.15
CA LYS A 269 1.77 -24.54 -7.07
C LYS A 269 1.63 -23.11 -6.53
N LEU A 270 1.38 -22.98 -5.23
CA LEU A 270 1.16 -21.69 -4.58
C LEU A 270 2.47 -20.96 -4.31
N ASN A 271 2.48 -19.63 -4.47
CA ASN A 271 3.61 -18.79 -4.05
C ASN A 271 3.57 -18.48 -2.55
N TYR A 272 4.51 -17.66 -2.05
CA TYR A 272 4.61 -17.30 -0.64
C TYR A 272 3.30 -16.68 -0.11
N THR A 273 2.79 -15.66 -0.80
CA THR A 273 1.61 -14.90 -0.35
C THR A 273 0.35 -15.76 -0.32
N GLU A 274 0.15 -16.60 -1.34
CA GLU A 274 -0.98 -17.53 -1.41
C GLU A 274 -0.91 -18.60 -0.31
N THR A 275 0.29 -19.11 -0.04
CA THR A 275 0.55 -20.12 1.00
C THR A 275 0.21 -19.58 2.38
N VAL A 276 0.70 -18.37 2.71
CA VAL A 276 0.39 -17.67 3.97
C VAL A 276 -1.13 -17.48 4.12
N ALA A 277 -1.78 -16.94 3.09
CA ALA A 277 -3.21 -16.66 3.11
C ALA A 277 -4.05 -17.94 3.31
N LEU A 278 -3.69 -19.04 2.64
CA LEU A 278 -4.37 -20.33 2.79
C LEU A 278 -4.21 -20.87 4.20
N ILE A 279 -2.97 -20.95 4.72
CA ILE A 279 -2.72 -21.54 6.04
C ILE A 279 -3.42 -20.71 7.12
N ALA A 280 -3.28 -19.38 7.10
CA ALA A 280 -3.92 -18.51 8.08
C ALA A 280 -5.45 -18.63 8.04
N THR A 281 -6.04 -18.70 6.84
CA THR A 281 -7.49 -18.91 6.66
C THR A 281 -7.92 -20.25 7.21
N GLN A 282 -7.18 -21.33 6.93
CA GLN A 282 -7.51 -22.66 7.42
C GLN A 282 -7.45 -22.75 8.94
N ILE A 283 -6.43 -22.14 9.57
CA ILE A 283 -6.38 -22.04 11.03
C ILE A 283 -7.64 -21.34 11.55
N LEU A 284 -8.09 -20.23 10.95
CA LEU A 284 -9.31 -19.53 11.37
C LEU A 284 -10.58 -20.39 11.24
N GLU A 285 -10.71 -21.19 10.19
CA GLU A 285 -11.85 -22.09 10.02
C GLU A 285 -11.87 -23.19 11.10
N PHE A 286 -10.73 -23.82 11.41
CA PHE A 286 -10.67 -24.79 12.50
C PHE A 286 -10.86 -24.15 13.89
N VAL A 287 -10.42 -22.90 14.09
CA VAL A 287 -10.78 -22.14 15.31
C VAL A 287 -12.28 -21.96 15.39
N ARG A 288 -12.94 -21.66 14.26
CA ARG A 288 -14.38 -21.45 14.20
C ARG A 288 -15.18 -22.72 14.46
N ASP A 289 -14.70 -23.88 14.04
CA ASP A 289 -15.32 -25.18 14.34
C ASP A 289 -15.31 -25.47 15.85
N GLY A 290 -14.27 -25.02 16.56
CA GLY A 290 -14.24 -24.96 18.02
C GLY A 290 -13.97 -26.29 18.72
N ASP A 291 -13.47 -27.29 17.98
CA ASP A 291 -13.13 -28.63 18.47
C ASP A 291 -11.62 -28.86 18.64
N ARG A 292 -10.78 -27.86 18.34
CA ARG A 292 -9.32 -27.91 18.45
C ARG A 292 -8.78 -26.86 19.43
N THR A 293 -7.71 -27.23 20.11
CA THR A 293 -6.91 -26.33 20.96
C THR A 293 -5.83 -25.61 20.15
N VAL A 294 -5.24 -24.55 20.71
CA VAL A 294 -4.09 -23.84 20.09
C VAL A 294 -2.96 -24.80 19.74
N ALA A 295 -2.58 -25.69 20.67
CA ALA A 295 -1.48 -26.63 20.48
C ALA A 295 -1.74 -27.61 19.32
N GLU A 296 -2.97 -28.10 19.18
CA GLU A 296 -3.35 -28.96 18.06
C GLU A 296 -3.31 -28.22 16.73
N LEU A 297 -3.74 -26.95 16.69
CA LEU A 297 -3.69 -26.15 15.46
C LEU A 297 -2.26 -25.78 15.03
N MET A 298 -1.34 -25.63 15.98
CA MET A 298 0.08 -25.43 15.68
C MET A 298 0.69 -26.63 14.93
N ASP A 299 0.24 -27.85 15.25
CA ASP A 299 0.66 -29.06 14.55
C ASP A 299 -0.11 -29.28 13.24
N LEU A 300 -1.44 -29.13 13.28
CA LEU A 300 -2.33 -29.31 12.13
C LEU A 300 -1.95 -28.39 10.96
N GLY A 301 -1.56 -27.14 11.25
CA GLY A 301 -1.13 -26.17 10.25
C GLY A 301 0.05 -26.62 9.40
N LYS A 302 0.94 -27.47 9.95
CA LYS A 302 2.09 -28.04 9.21
C LYS A 302 1.70 -29.14 8.23
N GLN A 303 0.47 -29.62 8.33
CA GLN A 303 -0.03 -30.73 7.53
C GLN A 303 -0.79 -30.24 6.30
N PHE A 304 -1.17 -28.96 6.21
CA PHE A 304 -2.01 -28.47 5.10
C PHE A 304 -1.30 -28.56 3.75
N LEU A 305 -0.08 -28.04 3.65
CA LEU A 305 0.67 -27.95 2.41
C LEU A 305 2.01 -28.66 2.55
N GLY A 306 2.51 -29.16 1.43
CA GLY A 306 3.81 -29.82 1.33
C GLY A 306 4.60 -29.23 0.18
N ARG A 307 5.88 -29.60 0.05
CA ARG A 307 6.80 -29.05 -0.96
C ARG A 307 6.26 -29.12 -2.39
N ARG A 308 5.47 -30.15 -2.74
CA ARG A 308 4.88 -30.28 -4.09
C ARG A 308 3.75 -29.30 -4.40
N HIS A 309 3.17 -28.69 -3.38
CA HIS A 309 1.99 -27.82 -3.50
C HIS A 309 2.33 -26.34 -3.58
N VAL A 310 3.61 -25.99 -3.41
CA VAL A 310 4.11 -24.62 -3.36
C VAL A 310 5.27 -24.44 -4.34
N LEU A 311 5.62 -23.20 -4.67
CA LEU A 311 6.84 -22.89 -5.44
C LEU A 311 8.10 -23.22 -4.62
N SER A 312 9.22 -23.50 -5.29
CA SER A 312 10.48 -23.93 -4.68
C SER A 312 11.04 -22.94 -3.67
N ALA A 313 10.79 -21.64 -3.84
CA ALA A 313 11.20 -20.59 -2.90
C ALA A 313 10.41 -20.58 -1.58
N VAL A 314 9.18 -21.11 -1.54
CA VAL A 314 8.27 -20.95 -0.39
C VAL A 314 8.80 -21.58 0.90
N PRO A 315 9.39 -22.78 0.92
CA PRO A 315 9.98 -23.36 2.13
C PRO A 315 11.07 -22.50 2.79
N HIS A 316 11.78 -21.67 2.00
CA HIS A 316 12.84 -20.77 2.50
C HIS A 316 12.31 -19.39 2.88
N LEU A 317 11.24 -18.94 2.22
CA LEU A 317 10.58 -17.66 2.51
C LEU A 317 9.66 -17.73 3.74
N LEU A 318 9.16 -18.93 4.09
CA LEU A 318 8.07 -19.09 5.05
C LEU A 318 8.48 -19.89 6.30
N ASP A 319 9.07 -19.19 7.26
CA ASP A 319 9.42 -19.77 8.57
C ASP A 319 8.19 -20.01 9.45
N THR A 320 7.25 -19.07 9.47
CA THR A 320 6.07 -19.12 10.33
C THR A 320 4.85 -18.49 9.69
N VAL A 321 3.66 -19.02 9.99
CA VAL A 321 2.38 -18.33 9.77
C VAL A 321 1.73 -18.04 11.12
N GLN A 322 1.29 -16.81 11.32
CA GLN A 322 0.66 -16.37 12.56
C GLN A 322 -0.73 -15.83 12.30
N VAL A 323 -1.71 -16.19 13.12
CA VAL A 323 -3.05 -15.62 13.03
C VAL A 323 -3.74 -15.67 14.39
N GLU A 324 -4.63 -14.72 14.66
CA GLU A 324 -5.52 -14.77 15.82
C GLU A 324 -6.96 -15.07 15.43
N GLY A 325 -7.57 -16.03 16.12
CA GLY A 325 -8.96 -16.44 15.95
C GLY A 325 -9.72 -16.47 17.28
N THR A 326 -11.05 -16.40 17.21
CA THR A 326 -11.94 -16.44 18.38
C THR A 326 -12.34 -17.86 18.70
N PHE A 327 -11.64 -18.48 19.66
CA PHE A 327 -12.00 -19.79 20.21
C PHE A 327 -13.23 -19.69 21.12
N PRO A 328 -13.81 -20.83 21.56
CA PRO A 328 -14.83 -20.83 22.61
C PRO A 328 -14.42 -20.08 23.89
N ASP A 329 -13.12 -20.01 24.18
CA ASP A 329 -12.55 -19.32 25.34
C ASP A 329 -11.95 -17.93 25.00
N GLY A 330 -12.35 -17.34 23.86
CA GLY A 330 -11.94 -16.01 23.41
C GLY A 330 -10.76 -16.01 22.42
N THR A 331 -10.25 -14.83 22.10
CA THR A 331 -9.18 -14.67 21.10
C THR A 331 -7.88 -15.31 21.58
N LYS A 332 -7.21 -16.09 20.72
CA LYS A 332 -5.85 -16.62 20.95
C LYS A 332 -5.00 -16.46 19.70
N LEU A 333 -3.69 -16.33 19.91
CA LEU A 333 -2.66 -16.41 18.88
C LEU A 333 -2.31 -17.87 18.58
N ILE A 334 -2.22 -18.20 17.30
CA ILE A 334 -1.64 -19.45 16.81
C ILE A 334 -0.43 -19.10 15.96
N THR A 335 0.70 -19.76 16.22
CA THR A 335 1.91 -19.69 15.37
C THR A 335 2.21 -21.08 14.83
N VAL A 336 2.09 -21.25 13.52
CA VAL A 336 2.48 -22.45 12.81
C VAL A 336 3.94 -22.30 12.40
N HIS A 337 4.83 -23.03 13.05
CA HIS A 337 6.27 -23.03 12.74
C HIS A 337 6.61 -24.05 11.67
N ASN A 338 7.45 -23.68 10.70
CA ASN A 338 7.89 -24.50 9.57
C ASN A 338 6.70 -25.20 8.88
N PRO A 339 5.73 -24.43 8.34
CA PRO A 339 4.48 -24.99 7.83
C PRO A 339 4.66 -25.95 6.65
N ILE A 340 5.75 -25.83 5.89
CA ILE A 340 6.06 -26.74 4.77
C ILE A 340 7.00 -27.84 5.26
N ALA A 341 6.45 -28.75 6.08
CA ALA A 341 7.25 -29.77 6.78
C ALA A 341 7.32 -31.13 6.05
N SER A 342 6.46 -31.37 5.06
CA SER A 342 6.35 -32.64 4.34
C SER A 342 6.48 -32.47 2.83
N GLU A 343 6.67 -33.58 2.12
CA GLU A 343 6.64 -33.58 0.65
C GLU A 343 5.22 -33.33 0.10
N ASN A 344 4.25 -34.05 0.66
CA ASN A 344 2.83 -33.88 0.36
C ASN A 344 2.10 -33.45 1.64
N GLY A 345 1.31 -32.38 1.54
CA GLY A 345 0.33 -32.01 2.55
C GLY A 345 -0.95 -32.84 2.43
N ASN A 346 -1.80 -32.74 3.44
CA ASN A 346 -3.15 -33.25 3.47
C ASN A 346 -4.10 -32.23 2.84
N LEU A 347 -4.42 -32.44 1.57
CA LEU A 347 -5.24 -31.50 0.79
C LEU A 347 -6.72 -31.49 1.19
N GLU A 348 -7.20 -32.52 1.89
CA GLU A 348 -8.54 -32.47 2.50
C GLU A 348 -8.58 -31.42 3.61
N LEU A 349 -7.53 -31.35 4.44
CA LEU A 349 -7.40 -30.32 5.46
C LEU A 349 -7.17 -28.93 4.84
N ALA A 350 -6.33 -28.82 3.82
CA ALA A 350 -6.08 -27.55 3.13
C ALA A 350 -7.33 -26.94 2.46
N LEU A 351 -8.28 -27.80 2.08
CA LEU A 351 -9.53 -27.43 1.43
C LEU A 351 -10.75 -27.53 2.35
N HIS A 352 -10.54 -27.75 3.65
CA HIS A 352 -11.62 -27.83 4.64
C HIS A 352 -12.47 -26.55 4.62
N GLY A 353 -13.79 -26.73 4.76
CA GLY A 353 -14.78 -25.64 4.70
C GLY A 353 -14.98 -24.98 3.32
N SER A 354 -14.14 -25.26 2.31
CA SER A 354 -14.20 -24.59 1.01
C SER A 354 -15.25 -25.16 0.04
N PHE A 355 -15.66 -26.42 0.27
CA PHE A 355 -16.49 -27.22 -0.65
C PHE A 355 -15.91 -27.40 -2.06
N LEU A 356 -14.61 -27.16 -2.24
CA LEU A 356 -13.89 -27.43 -3.49
C LEU A 356 -13.50 -28.91 -3.58
N PRO A 357 -13.45 -29.48 -4.80
CA PRO A 357 -12.99 -30.85 -4.97
C PRO A 357 -11.50 -30.97 -4.64
N VAL A 358 -11.14 -32.01 -3.91
CA VAL A 358 -9.73 -32.29 -3.58
C VAL A 358 -9.01 -32.78 -4.83
N PRO A 359 -7.93 -32.11 -5.27
CA PRO A 359 -7.18 -32.52 -6.44
C PRO A 359 -6.39 -33.80 -6.14
N SER A 360 -6.21 -34.63 -7.16
CA SER A 360 -5.32 -35.78 -7.12
C SER A 360 -3.84 -35.31 -7.15
N SER A 361 -2.96 -36.09 -6.52
CA SER A 361 -1.55 -35.72 -6.31
C SER A 361 -0.71 -35.69 -7.59
N ASP A 362 -1.20 -36.30 -8.68
CA ASP A 362 -0.61 -36.25 -10.02
C ASP A 362 -0.77 -34.88 -10.70
N LYS A 363 -1.70 -34.03 -10.24
CA LYS A 363 -1.85 -32.67 -10.77
C LYS A 363 -0.68 -31.75 -10.43
N PHE A 364 0.12 -32.10 -9.42
CA PHE A 364 1.29 -31.33 -9.02
C PHE A 364 2.55 -31.99 -9.58
N ALA A 365 3.27 -31.29 -10.45
CA ALA A 365 4.51 -31.79 -11.03
C ALA A 365 5.58 -32.12 -9.96
N SER A 366 6.66 -32.78 -10.37
CA SER A 366 7.81 -33.08 -9.49
C SER A 366 8.43 -31.81 -8.89
N ILE A 367 9.20 -32.00 -7.82
CA ILE A 367 9.95 -30.93 -7.16
C ILE A 367 10.97 -30.37 -8.16
N GLU A 368 11.00 -29.05 -8.29
CA GLU A 368 11.95 -28.30 -9.13
C GLU A 368 13.24 -28.02 -8.34
N ASP A 369 14.25 -27.43 -8.98
CA ASP A 369 15.49 -27.04 -8.31
C ASP A 369 15.24 -26.08 -7.12
N ASP A 370 16.09 -26.17 -6.10
CA ASP A 370 15.92 -25.47 -4.82
C ASP A 370 16.30 -23.98 -4.95
N GLU A 371 15.30 -23.09 -4.91
CA GLU A 371 15.49 -21.64 -4.93
C GLU A 371 15.51 -21.12 -3.48
N ASN A 372 16.60 -20.48 -3.04
CA ASN A 372 16.71 -19.91 -1.69
C ASN A 372 16.89 -18.38 -1.74
N PRO A 373 15.82 -17.58 -1.96
CA PRO A 373 15.94 -16.13 -2.07
C PRO A 373 16.58 -15.49 -0.84
N GLY A 374 17.47 -14.52 -1.06
CA GLY A 374 18.18 -13.85 0.03
C GLY A 374 19.30 -14.67 0.68
N HIS A 375 19.72 -15.78 0.07
CA HIS A 375 20.78 -16.64 0.58
C HIS A 375 22.09 -15.88 0.86
N ILE A 376 22.74 -16.24 1.97
CA ILE A 376 24.01 -15.66 2.40
C ILE A 376 25.15 -16.64 2.13
N ILE A 377 26.17 -16.19 1.41
CA ILE A 377 27.44 -16.92 1.23
C ILE A 377 28.45 -16.32 2.19
N HIS A 378 28.86 -17.09 3.20
CA HIS A 378 29.82 -16.62 4.19
C HIS A 378 31.25 -16.58 3.65
N GLY A 379 32.03 -15.58 4.09
CA GLY A 379 33.46 -15.53 3.86
C GLY A 379 34.23 -16.64 4.60
N TYR A 380 35.57 -16.63 4.49
CA TYR A 380 36.42 -17.61 5.16
C TYR A 380 36.75 -17.21 6.61
N GLY A 381 36.93 -18.23 7.46
CA GLY A 381 37.40 -18.10 8.85
C GLY A 381 36.32 -17.69 9.85
N ASP A 382 36.59 -17.97 11.13
CA ASP A 382 35.74 -17.58 12.25
C ASP A 382 36.02 -16.15 12.73
N ILE A 383 35.06 -15.57 13.45
CA ILE A 383 35.16 -14.22 14.00
C ILE A 383 35.54 -14.29 15.48
N MET A 384 36.66 -13.64 15.83
CA MET A 384 37.06 -13.46 17.23
C MET A 384 36.41 -12.21 17.82
N LEU A 385 35.70 -12.37 18.93
CA LEU A 385 35.06 -11.28 19.65
C LEU A 385 36.02 -10.63 20.65
N ASN A 386 35.82 -9.34 20.89
CA ASN A 386 36.49 -8.56 21.94
C ASN A 386 38.03 -8.71 21.94
N PRO A 387 38.71 -8.57 20.80
CA PRO A 387 40.16 -8.78 20.73
C PRO A 387 40.94 -7.78 21.62
N ARG A 388 42.09 -8.22 22.13
CA ARG A 388 43.07 -7.39 22.88
C ARG A 388 42.49 -6.72 24.13
N ARG A 389 41.64 -7.43 24.87
CA ARG A 389 41.11 -7.00 26.16
C ARG A 389 41.69 -7.81 27.29
N LYS A 390 41.87 -7.17 28.45
CA LYS A 390 42.15 -7.89 29.69
C LYS A 390 41.01 -8.86 29.94
N ALA A 391 41.34 -10.09 30.30
CA ALA A 391 40.38 -11.16 30.51
C ALA A 391 40.68 -11.94 31.79
N VAL A 392 39.63 -12.47 32.41
CA VAL A 392 39.72 -13.33 33.59
C VAL A 392 38.67 -14.44 33.54
N VAL A 393 39.03 -15.62 34.01
CA VAL A 393 38.08 -16.71 34.24
C VAL A 393 37.80 -16.80 35.73
N ILE A 394 36.54 -16.64 36.12
CA ILE A 394 36.11 -16.72 37.52
C ILE A 394 34.95 -17.70 37.71
N LYS A 395 34.86 -18.31 38.88
CA LYS A 395 33.72 -19.15 39.27
C LYS A 395 32.63 -18.32 39.94
N VAL A 396 31.42 -18.46 39.44
CA VAL A 396 30.25 -17.72 39.89
C VAL A 396 29.20 -18.70 40.37
N THR A 397 28.83 -18.59 41.65
CA THR A 397 27.83 -19.46 42.30
C THR A 397 26.57 -18.66 42.63
N ASN A 398 25.41 -19.14 42.22
CA ASN A 398 24.13 -18.57 42.63
C ASN A 398 23.69 -19.16 43.98
N THR A 399 23.79 -18.40 45.05
CA THR A 399 23.32 -18.78 46.39
C THR A 399 21.89 -18.32 46.66
N GLY A 400 21.22 -17.75 45.65
CA GLY A 400 19.82 -17.36 45.73
C GLY A 400 18.88 -18.53 45.52
N ASP A 401 17.60 -18.28 45.77
CA ASP A 401 16.49 -19.22 45.62
C ASP A 401 15.77 -19.12 44.26
N ARG A 402 16.25 -18.22 43.38
CA ARG A 402 15.68 -17.93 42.06
C ARG A 402 16.77 -17.92 40.98
N PRO A 403 16.40 -18.19 39.72
CA PRO A 403 17.33 -18.07 38.61
C PRO A 403 17.81 -16.63 38.41
N VAL A 404 19.09 -16.47 38.10
CA VAL A 404 19.71 -15.19 37.76
C VAL A 404 20.30 -15.28 36.36
N GLN A 405 20.02 -14.30 35.50
CA GLN A 405 20.57 -14.26 34.14
C GLN A 405 21.25 -12.92 33.89
N VAL A 406 22.51 -12.97 33.42
CA VAL A 406 23.37 -11.79 33.26
C VAL A 406 23.70 -11.60 31.78
N GLY A 407 23.34 -10.43 31.24
CA GLY A 407 23.58 -10.07 29.85
C GLY A 407 25.04 -9.72 29.55
N SER A 408 25.44 -9.89 28.29
CA SER A 408 26.81 -9.66 27.77
C SER A 408 27.48 -8.36 28.23
N HIS A 409 26.75 -7.24 28.24
CA HIS A 409 27.29 -5.90 28.50
C HIS A 409 26.97 -5.37 29.90
N TYR A 410 26.41 -6.19 30.79
CA TYR A 410 26.18 -5.80 32.17
C TYR A 410 27.50 -5.71 32.93
N HIS A 411 27.73 -4.63 33.68
CA HIS A 411 28.89 -4.46 34.55
C HIS A 411 28.93 -5.56 35.60
N PHE A 412 29.91 -6.48 35.51
CA PHE A 412 29.80 -7.76 36.22
C PHE A 412 29.88 -7.59 37.75
N ILE A 413 30.58 -6.57 38.23
CA ILE A 413 30.60 -6.21 39.66
C ILE A 413 29.22 -5.75 40.20
N GLU A 414 28.32 -5.29 39.35
CA GLU A 414 26.99 -4.77 39.73
C GLU A 414 25.93 -5.88 39.81
N VAL A 415 26.26 -7.14 39.47
CA VAL A 415 25.25 -8.21 39.37
C VAL A 415 24.63 -8.54 40.72
N ASN A 416 23.49 -9.23 40.67
CA ASN A 416 22.69 -9.64 41.82
C ASN A 416 23.56 -10.06 43.05
N PRO A 417 23.26 -9.57 44.26
CA PRO A 417 24.05 -9.87 45.46
C PRO A 417 24.13 -11.36 45.81
N PHE A 418 23.19 -12.19 45.34
CA PHE A 418 23.21 -13.64 45.53
C PHE A 418 24.14 -14.40 44.58
N LEU A 419 24.77 -13.72 43.61
CA LEU A 419 25.88 -14.29 42.87
C LEU A 419 27.17 -14.04 43.67
N VAL A 420 27.80 -15.13 44.11
CA VAL A 420 29.05 -15.14 44.88
C VAL A 420 30.21 -15.51 43.96
N PHE A 421 31.17 -14.60 43.84
CA PHE A 421 32.39 -14.70 43.03
C PHE A 421 33.40 -13.63 43.47
N ASP A 422 34.56 -13.58 42.81
CA ASP A 422 35.57 -12.55 43.06
C ASP A 422 35.17 -11.20 42.44
N ARG A 423 34.63 -10.29 43.26
CA ARG A 423 34.16 -8.98 42.80
C ARG A 423 35.31 -8.03 42.46
N MET A 424 36.50 -8.24 43.06
CA MET A 424 37.69 -7.43 42.75
C MET A 424 38.11 -7.67 41.30
N ARG A 425 38.21 -8.94 40.91
CA ARG A 425 38.57 -9.33 39.54
C ARG A 425 37.48 -9.02 38.51
N ALA A 426 36.23 -8.85 38.94
CA ALA A 426 35.12 -8.44 38.09
C ALA A 426 34.99 -6.90 37.94
N TYR A 427 35.78 -6.11 38.68
CA TYR A 427 35.70 -4.66 38.63
C TYR A 427 36.14 -4.12 37.26
N GLY A 428 35.26 -3.35 36.60
CA GLY A 428 35.50 -2.86 35.24
C GLY A 428 35.45 -3.95 34.16
N MET A 429 34.79 -5.07 34.43
CA MET A 429 34.66 -6.21 33.52
C MET A 429 33.20 -6.51 33.16
N ARG A 430 33.01 -7.21 32.03
CA ARG A 430 31.73 -7.73 31.53
C ARG A 430 31.92 -9.13 30.92
N LEU A 431 30.84 -9.86 30.62
CA LEU A 431 30.93 -11.21 30.04
C LEU A 431 31.54 -11.18 28.63
N ASN A 432 32.45 -12.12 28.34
CA ASN A 432 33.01 -12.35 27.00
C ASN A 432 32.16 -13.36 26.21
N ILE A 433 30.97 -12.94 25.83
CA ILE A 433 30.01 -13.73 25.04
C ILE A 433 29.49 -12.88 23.87
N LEU A 434 28.73 -13.47 22.96
CA LEU A 434 28.05 -12.76 21.88
C LEU A 434 27.25 -11.57 22.42
N ALA A 435 27.44 -10.39 21.83
CA ALA A 435 26.70 -9.18 22.16
C ALA A 435 25.18 -9.44 22.10
N GLY A 436 24.45 -9.07 23.14
CA GLY A 436 23.01 -9.33 23.25
C GLY A 436 22.61 -10.69 23.84
N THR A 437 23.55 -11.63 24.00
CA THR A 437 23.29 -12.89 24.72
C THR A 437 23.49 -12.75 26.23
N ALA A 438 23.20 -13.81 27.00
CA ALA A 438 23.30 -13.83 28.44
C ALA A 438 23.75 -15.19 28.98
N THR A 439 24.37 -15.20 30.16
CA THR A 439 24.64 -16.42 30.93
C THR A 439 23.61 -16.57 32.04
N ARG A 440 23.01 -17.76 32.15
CA ARG A 440 21.99 -18.08 33.15
C ARG A 440 22.57 -18.93 34.27
N PHE A 441 22.15 -18.66 35.50
CA PHE A 441 22.53 -19.34 36.73
C PHE A 441 21.26 -19.80 37.46
N GLU A 442 21.01 -21.11 37.49
CA GLU A 442 19.93 -21.68 38.30
C GLU A 442 20.28 -21.63 39.81
N PRO A 443 19.29 -21.72 40.72
CA PRO A 443 19.57 -21.78 42.16
C PRO A 443 20.56 -22.89 42.52
N GLY A 444 21.64 -22.54 43.23
CA GLY A 444 22.73 -23.45 43.61
C GLY A 444 23.75 -23.76 42.51
N GLU A 445 23.53 -23.28 41.29
CA GLU A 445 24.43 -23.55 40.17
C GLU A 445 25.75 -22.75 40.29
N CYS A 446 26.86 -23.41 39.96
CA CYS A 446 28.18 -22.79 39.86
C CYS A 446 28.73 -22.95 38.44
N LYS A 447 29.06 -21.84 37.78
CA LYS A 447 29.66 -21.83 36.43
C LYS A 447 30.95 -21.04 36.42
N SER A 448 31.91 -21.48 35.62
CA SER A 448 33.05 -20.64 35.24
C SER A 448 32.64 -19.74 34.09
N VAL A 449 32.91 -18.44 34.20
CA VAL A 449 32.65 -17.47 33.14
C VAL A 449 33.92 -16.74 32.75
N VAL A 450 34.05 -16.41 31.47
CA VAL A 450 35.11 -15.55 30.96
C VAL A 450 34.60 -14.12 30.96
N LEU A 451 35.31 -13.24 31.65
CA LEU A 451 35.05 -11.81 31.63
C LEU A 451 36.13 -11.08 30.81
N VAL A 452 35.76 -9.97 30.20
CA VAL A 452 36.66 -9.03 29.52
C VAL A 452 36.44 -7.62 30.05
N SER A 453 37.49 -6.79 30.03
CA SER A 453 37.39 -5.39 30.45
C SER A 453 36.40 -4.61 29.58
N ILE A 454 35.66 -3.67 30.17
CA ILE A 454 34.95 -2.66 29.39
C ILE A 454 35.95 -1.81 28.58
N GLY A 455 35.51 -1.32 27.42
CA GLY A 455 36.31 -0.45 26.55
C GLY A 455 36.04 1.03 26.82
N GLY A 456 36.37 1.88 25.85
CA GLY A 456 36.04 3.31 25.88
C GLY A 456 36.73 4.06 27.01
N ASN A 457 36.02 5.00 27.64
CA ASN A 457 36.49 5.77 28.79
C ASN A 457 36.64 4.94 30.06
N ARG A 458 36.16 3.68 30.06
CA ARG A 458 36.13 2.76 31.19
C ARG A 458 35.45 3.37 32.42
N VAL A 459 34.20 3.80 32.23
CA VAL A 459 33.36 4.37 33.30
C VAL A 459 32.18 3.43 33.56
N ILE A 460 31.97 3.06 34.83
CA ILE A 460 30.84 2.24 35.26
C ILE A 460 29.72 3.16 35.71
N ARG A 461 28.49 2.86 35.28
CA ARG A 461 27.27 3.57 35.65
C ARG A 461 26.09 2.60 35.70
N GLY A 462 25.04 2.99 36.44
CA GLY A 462 23.81 2.22 36.56
C GLY A 462 23.97 0.97 37.44
N GLY A 463 23.25 -0.11 37.09
CA GLY A 463 23.30 -1.36 37.86
C GLY A 463 22.68 -1.21 39.25
N ASN A 464 23.42 -1.60 40.30
CA ASN A 464 23.02 -1.39 41.69
C ASN A 464 23.60 -0.10 42.28
N GLY A 465 24.39 0.66 41.51
CA GLY A 465 25.13 1.83 41.99
C GLY A 465 26.14 1.46 43.07
N ILE A 466 26.82 0.32 42.93
CA ILE A 466 27.87 -0.10 43.87
C ILE A 466 29.18 0.62 43.54
N VAL A 467 29.51 0.74 42.26
CA VAL A 467 30.71 1.45 41.80
C VAL A 467 30.35 2.35 40.63
N ASP A 468 29.95 3.58 40.93
CA ASP A 468 29.79 4.62 39.91
C ASP A 468 31.11 5.38 39.68
N GLY A 469 31.39 5.65 38.41
CA GLY A 469 32.51 6.46 37.96
C GLY A 469 33.61 5.68 37.23
N PRO A 470 34.75 6.34 36.95
CA PRO A 470 35.87 5.72 36.26
C PRO A 470 36.40 4.50 37.00
N VAL A 471 36.82 3.48 36.24
CA VAL A 471 37.48 2.29 36.80
C VAL A 471 38.85 2.69 37.35
N ASP A 472 38.99 2.64 38.67
CA ASP A 472 40.22 2.98 39.40
C ASP A 472 40.47 1.98 40.53
N ASP A 473 41.49 1.14 40.37
CA ASP A 473 41.86 0.10 41.33
C ASP A 473 42.22 0.68 42.72
N ALA A 474 42.63 1.95 42.79
CA ALA A 474 42.90 2.63 44.06
C ALA A 474 41.64 2.80 44.94
N ARG A 475 40.44 2.74 44.35
CA ARG A 475 39.15 2.84 45.06
C ARG A 475 38.69 1.51 45.67
N TRP A 476 39.45 0.43 45.52
CA TRP A 476 38.98 -0.90 45.96
C TRP A 476 38.60 -0.97 47.45
N GLU A 477 39.31 -0.28 48.34
CA GLU A 477 38.95 -0.26 49.77
C GLU A 477 37.59 0.41 50.05
N GLU A 478 37.22 1.42 49.27
CA GLU A 478 35.91 2.07 49.32
C GLU A 478 34.84 1.11 48.77
N VAL A 479 35.09 0.55 47.58
CA VAL A 479 34.19 -0.39 46.91
C VAL A 479 33.91 -1.63 47.77
N PHE A 480 34.95 -2.22 48.36
CA PHE A 480 34.85 -3.39 49.21
C PHE A 480 34.02 -3.13 50.46
N ARG A 481 34.15 -1.93 51.07
CA ARG A 481 33.28 -1.51 52.18
C ARG A 481 31.83 -1.45 51.74
N THR A 482 31.54 -0.80 50.62
CA THR A 482 30.17 -0.70 50.07
C THR A 482 29.58 -2.07 49.73
N LEU A 483 30.35 -2.98 49.13
CA LEU A 483 29.93 -4.35 48.83
C LEU A 483 29.52 -5.11 50.10
N ASN A 484 30.33 -5.03 51.15
CA ASN A 484 30.04 -5.69 52.43
C ASN A 484 28.84 -5.06 53.13
N GLU A 485 28.76 -3.73 53.20
CA GLU A 485 27.65 -2.99 53.81
C GLU A 485 26.31 -3.30 53.13
N ARG A 486 26.32 -3.47 51.80
CA ARG A 486 25.13 -3.78 51.00
C ARG A 486 24.88 -5.28 50.80
N GLY A 487 25.70 -6.14 51.41
CA GLY A 487 25.52 -7.59 51.41
C GLY A 487 25.70 -8.27 50.04
N PHE A 488 26.61 -7.76 49.20
CA PHE A 488 26.91 -8.35 47.91
C PHE A 488 27.87 -9.53 48.05
N GLY A 489 27.47 -10.70 47.56
CA GLY A 489 28.27 -11.92 47.59
C GLY A 489 29.63 -11.71 46.96
N ASN A 490 30.68 -11.88 47.77
CA ASN A 490 32.07 -11.77 47.36
C ASN A 490 32.87 -12.95 47.92
N LYS A 491 33.69 -13.59 47.08
CA LYS A 491 34.62 -14.64 47.49
C LYS A 491 35.87 -14.54 46.63
N GLU A 492 37.00 -14.23 47.27
CA GLU A 492 38.30 -14.13 46.61
C GLU A 492 38.69 -15.47 45.96
N GLU A 493 39.18 -15.41 44.72
CA GLU A 493 39.66 -16.57 43.96
C GLU A 493 41.14 -16.38 43.60
N ALA A 494 42.04 -16.59 44.57
CA ALA A 494 43.47 -16.30 44.46
C ALA A 494 44.18 -16.85 43.19
N ASN A 495 43.70 -17.97 42.64
CA ASN A 495 44.27 -18.64 41.46
C ASN A 495 43.42 -18.47 40.19
N ALA A 496 42.61 -17.41 40.09
CA ALA A 496 41.86 -17.11 38.87
C ALA A 496 42.81 -16.94 37.67
N SER A 497 42.46 -17.52 36.53
CA SER A 497 43.27 -17.41 35.31
C SER A 497 43.03 -16.04 34.67
N GLU A 498 44.08 -15.26 34.49
CA GLU A 498 44.06 -13.92 33.90
C GLU A 498 44.91 -13.87 32.63
N GLY A 499 44.53 -13.02 31.68
CA GLY A 499 45.25 -12.89 30.42
C GLY A 499 44.69 -11.82 29.50
N ILE A 500 44.99 -11.93 28.20
CA ILE A 500 44.54 -11.01 27.16
C ILE A 500 43.88 -11.82 26.04
N THR A 501 42.72 -11.39 25.57
CA THR A 501 42.07 -12.01 24.40
C THR A 501 42.93 -11.84 23.14
N GLY A 502 43.13 -12.93 22.41
CA GLY A 502 43.97 -13.01 21.21
C GLY A 502 45.40 -13.51 21.46
N GLU A 503 45.87 -13.56 22.70
CA GLU A 503 47.24 -14.00 23.04
C GLU A 503 47.29 -15.44 23.64
N GLY A 504 46.13 -16.03 23.95
CA GLY A 504 46.01 -17.42 24.44
C GLY A 504 44.60 -18.01 24.25
N LEU A 505 44.51 -19.34 24.11
CA LEU A 505 43.24 -20.04 23.82
C LEU A 505 42.13 -19.94 24.89
N PRO A 506 42.39 -19.97 26.21
CA PRO A 506 41.31 -20.16 27.19
C PRO A 506 40.41 -18.93 27.41
N PHE A 507 40.80 -17.76 26.91
CA PHE A 507 40.06 -16.50 27.10
C PHE A 507 39.29 -16.06 25.84
N ASN A 508 39.56 -16.67 24.69
CA ASN A 508 39.02 -16.25 23.41
C ASN A 508 37.57 -16.70 23.26
N MET A 509 36.73 -15.82 22.73
CA MET A 509 35.41 -16.17 22.24
C MET A 509 35.43 -16.05 20.72
N VAL A 510 35.27 -17.19 20.04
CA VAL A 510 35.31 -17.30 18.59
C VAL A 510 33.96 -17.87 18.13
N VAL A 511 33.39 -17.26 17.08
CA VAL A 511 32.08 -17.64 16.55
C VAL A 511 32.15 -17.84 15.04
N SER A 512 31.36 -18.78 14.52
CA SER A 512 31.23 -18.94 13.08
C SER A 512 30.56 -17.71 12.45
N ARG A 513 30.89 -17.44 11.18
CA ARG A 513 30.25 -16.36 10.41
C ARG A 513 28.74 -16.54 10.27
N GLU A 514 28.27 -17.78 10.17
CA GLU A 514 26.84 -18.11 10.15
C GLU A 514 26.15 -17.68 11.46
N ALA A 515 26.70 -18.06 12.62
CA ALA A 515 26.15 -17.67 13.91
C ALA A 515 26.17 -16.13 14.10
N TYR A 516 27.22 -15.47 13.62
CA TYR A 516 27.32 -14.00 13.63
C TYR A 516 26.26 -13.36 12.71
N ALA A 517 26.14 -13.82 11.46
CA ALA A 517 25.21 -13.28 10.48
C ALA A 517 23.76 -13.47 10.91
N ASN A 518 23.42 -14.61 11.51
CA ASN A 518 22.08 -14.87 12.06
C ASN A 518 21.72 -13.92 13.21
N MET A 519 22.71 -13.39 13.94
CA MET A 519 22.46 -12.52 15.09
C MET A 519 22.54 -11.02 14.75
N TYR A 520 23.47 -10.63 13.88
CA TYR A 520 23.78 -9.22 13.60
C TYR A 520 23.63 -8.85 12.13
N GLY A 521 23.27 -9.78 11.24
CA GLY A 521 23.42 -9.64 9.79
C GLY A 521 24.86 -9.86 9.33
N PRO A 522 25.09 -10.01 8.01
CA PRO A 522 26.39 -10.34 7.44
C PRO A 522 27.45 -9.26 7.74
N THR A 523 28.71 -9.64 7.59
CA THR A 523 29.89 -8.76 7.79
C THR A 523 30.84 -8.84 6.60
N THR A 524 31.97 -8.13 6.67
CA THR A 524 32.95 -7.98 5.57
C THR A 524 33.32 -9.34 4.94
N GLY A 525 33.23 -9.40 3.60
CA GLY A 525 33.54 -10.57 2.78
C GLY A 525 32.40 -11.60 2.65
N ASP A 526 31.34 -11.49 3.45
CA ASP A 526 30.11 -12.25 3.18
C ASP A 526 29.41 -11.67 1.94
N LYS A 527 28.56 -12.48 1.30
CA LYS A 527 27.73 -12.07 0.17
C LYS A 527 26.28 -12.39 0.44
N ILE A 528 25.38 -11.56 -0.05
CA ILE A 528 23.94 -11.76 0.09
C ILE A 528 23.26 -11.66 -1.26
N GLN A 529 22.37 -12.62 -1.56
CA GLN A 529 21.52 -12.58 -2.74
C GLN A 529 20.45 -11.49 -2.59
N LEU A 530 20.16 -10.76 -3.66
CA LEU A 530 19.14 -9.72 -3.67
C LEU A 530 17.81 -10.30 -4.15
N GLY A 531 16.87 -10.51 -3.23
CA GLY A 531 15.59 -11.17 -3.54
C GLY A 531 15.80 -12.59 -4.07
N ASP A 532 15.04 -12.96 -5.09
CA ASP A 532 15.18 -14.18 -5.89
C ASP A 532 15.96 -13.91 -7.21
N THR A 533 16.77 -12.86 -7.25
CA THR A 533 17.63 -12.56 -8.40
C THR A 533 18.97 -13.29 -8.30
N ASP A 534 19.67 -13.44 -9.41
CA ASP A 534 21.07 -13.89 -9.42
C ASP A 534 22.10 -12.83 -8.98
N LEU A 535 21.72 -11.72 -8.36
CA LEU A 535 22.65 -10.67 -7.94
C LEU A 535 23.16 -10.89 -6.52
N TYR A 536 24.48 -10.88 -6.32
CA TYR A 536 25.14 -11.06 -5.04
C TYR A 536 25.90 -9.80 -4.62
N ALA A 537 25.47 -9.19 -3.52
CA ALA A 537 26.12 -8.06 -2.88
C ALA A 537 27.17 -8.55 -1.87
N GLU A 538 28.45 -8.27 -2.10
CA GLU A 538 29.53 -8.52 -1.14
C GLU A 538 29.70 -7.33 -0.20
N ILE A 539 29.81 -7.60 1.10
CA ILE A 539 30.01 -6.56 2.10
C ILE A 539 31.46 -6.09 2.04
N GLU A 540 31.66 -4.84 1.59
CA GLU A 540 32.97 -4.24 1.32
C GLU A 540 33.67 -3.81 2.62
N LYS A 541 32.88 -3.44 3.63
CA LYS A 541 33.38 -2.93 4.92
C LYS A 541 32.33 -3.13 6.02
N ASP A 542 32.81 -3.34 7.24
CA ASP A 542 32.01 -3.30 8.47
C ASP A 542 32.59 -2.27 9.43
N PHE A 543 31.75 -1.42 10.00
CA PHE A 543 32.13 -0.43 11.00
C PHE A 543 32.07 -0.98 12.44
N SER A 544 31.45 -2.14 12.64
CA SER A 544 31.36 -2.76 13.96
C SER A 544 32.72 -3.14 14.53
N VAL A 545 32.80 -3.10 15.86
CA VAL A 545 33.88 -3.72 16.63
C VAL A 545 33.35 -5.05 17.17
N TYR A 546 33.89 -6.18 16.72
CA TYR A 546 33.29 -7.48 17.01
C TYR A 546 33.16 -7.76 18.52
N GLY A 547 31.93 -8.01 18.98
CA GLY A 547 31.56 -8.17 20.38
C GLY A 547 31.01 -6.92 21.07
N GLU A 548 30.91 -5.79 20.36
CA GLU A 548 30.37 -4.50 20.79
C GLU A 548 29.21 -4.04 19.89
N GLU A 549 28.51 -4.97 19.25
CA GLU A 549 27.36 -4.71 18.38
C GLU A 549 26.18 -4.14 19.19
N CYS A 550 25.52 -3.13 18.63
CA CYS A 550 24.37 -2.48 19.26
C CYS A 550 23.11 -3.32 19.01
N VAL A 551 22.62 -4.05 20.01
CA VAL A 551 21.38 -4.84 19.89
C VAL A 551 20.42 -4.50 21.03
N PHE A 552 19.16 -4.22 20.68
CA PHE A 552 18.09 -3.88 21.62
C PHE A 552 17.22 -5.09 22.02
N GLY A 553 16.81 -5.12 23.29
CA GLY A 553 15.87 -6.11 23.84
C GLY A 553 16.15 -6.50 25.28
N GLY A 554 15.28 -7.36 25.84
CA GLY A 554 15.41 -7.86 27.22
C GLY A 554 16.76 -8.53 27.47
N GLY A 555 17.56 -7.95 28.37
CA GLY A 555 18.89 -8.48 28.73
C GLY A 555 20.00 -8.23 27.69
N LYS A 556 19.75 -7.44 26.64
CA LYS A 556 20.73 -7.18 25.57
C LYS A 556 21.67 -5.99 25.87
N VAL A 557 22.21 -5.36 24.83
CA VAL A 557 23.32 -4.39 24.90
C VAL A 557 22.83 -2.97 25.20
N ILE A 558 21.82 -2.50 24.46
CA ILE A 558 21.32 -1.12 24.58
C ILE A 558 20.45 -1.01 25.84
N ARG A 559 21.12 -0.74 26.97
CA ARG A 559 20.54 -0.53 28.30
C ARG A 559 21.39 0.46 29.08
N ASP A 560 20.78 1.11 30.07
CA ASP A 560 21.40 2.14 30.92
C ASP A 560 22.79 1.73 31.44
N GLY A 561 23.77 2.61 31.26
CA GLY A 561 25.17 2.43 31.66
C GLY A 561 25.95 1.40 30.85
N MET A 562 25.31 0.69 29.92
CA MET A 562 25.90 -0.36 29.07
C MET A 562 26.07 0.19 27.65
N GLY A 563 25.40 -0.34 26.63
CA GLY A 563 25.40 0.24 25.29
C GLY A 563 24.61 1.55 25.16
N GLN A 564 23.74 1.86 26.13
CA GLN A 564 23.12 3.18 26.27
C GLN A 564 23.95 4.01 27.25
N SER A 565 24.46 5.14 26.78
CA SER A 565 25.22 6.10 27.55
C SER A 565 24.37 6.79 28.62
N CYS A 566 25.02 7.11 29.74
CA CYS A 566 24.45 7.80 30.88
C CYS A 566 25.47 8.84 31.35
N GLY A 567 25.16 10.14 31.30
CA GLY A 567 26.07 11.20 31.75
C GLY A 567 26.79 12.00 30.65
N HIS A 568 26.47 11.78 29.38
CA HIS A 568 26.82 12.69 28.28
C HIS A 568 25.85 13.90 28.21
N PRO A 569 26.25 15.02 27.56
CA PRO A 569 25.34 16.14 27.29
C PRO A 569 24.09 15.70 26.51
N THR A 570 22.92 16.22 26.89
CA THR A 570 21.63 15.78 26.33
C THR A 570 21.54 15.98 24.82
N ASP A 571 22.15 17.03 24.30
CA ASP A 571 22.20 17.40 22.89
C ASP A 571 23.16 16.54 22.05
N GLU A 572 23.94 15.65 22.66
CA GLU A 572 24.76 14.67 21.92
C GLU A 572 24.01 13.36 21.65
N SER A 573 22.85 13.13 22.29
CA SER A 573 22.03 11.94 22.04
C SER A 573 21.47 11.95 20.62
N LEU A 574 21.50 10.80 19.94
CA LEU A 574 20.71 10.57 18.74
C LEU A 574 19.21 10.60 19.05
N ASP A 575 18.37 10.98 18.09
CA ASP A 575 16.91 10.81 18.21
C ASP A 575 16.54 9.36 17.90
N THR A 576 17.20 8.77 16.90
CA THR A 576 17.01 7.36 16.53
C THR A 576 18.33 6.77 16.03
N VAL A 577 18.56 5.50 16.32
CA VAL A 577 19.66 4.71 15.73
C VAL A 577 19.08 3.52 14.97
N ILE A 578 19.49 3.34 13.71
CA ILE A 578 19.28 2.09 12.98
C ILE A 578 20.52 1.24 13.21
N THR A 579 20.37 0.11 13.89
CA THR A 579 21.49 -0.72 14.32
C THR A 579 21.84 -1.79 13.28
N ASN A 580 23.12 -2.09 13.10
CA ASN A 580 23.61 -3.21 12.28
C ASN A 580 23.00 -3.28 10.86
N ALA A 581 22.82 -2.15 10.17
CA ALA A 581 22.21 -2.14 8.85
C ALA A 581 23.23 -2.51 7.76
N LEU A 582 22.86 -3.42 6.85
CA LEU A 582 23.59 -3.60 5.59
C LEU A 582 23.16 -2.51 4.61
N VAL A 583 23.99 -1.48 4.45
CA VAL A 583 23.74 -0.38 3.50
C VAL A 583 24.10 -0.82 2.09
N ILE A 584 23.15 -0.67 1.16
CA ILE A 584 23.40 -0.70 -0.28
C ILE A 584 23.10 0.70 -0.82
N ASP A 585 24.12 1.38 -1.31
CA ASP A 585 24.06 2.72 -1.86
C ASP A 585 25.03 2.84 -3.04
N TYR A 586 24.88 3.87 -3.90
CA TYR A 586 25.83 4.09 -5.00
C TYR A 586 27.27 4.32 -4.49
N SER A 587 27.40 4.86 -3.27
CA SER A 587 28.68 5.14 -2.63
C SER A 587 29.40 3.89 -2.08
N GLY A 588 28.70 2.77 -1.88
CA GLY A 588 29.28 1.55 -1.35
C GLY A 588 28.27 0.52 -0.84
N ILE A 589 28.77 -0.68 -0.55
CA ILE A 589 28.02 -1.76 0.09
C ILE A 589 28.70 -2.12 1.40
N TYR A 590 28.15 -1.69 2.54
CA TYR A 590 28.83 -1.78 3.83
C TYR A 590 27.88 -1.97 5.00
N LYS A 591 28.41 -2.45 6.12
CA LYS A 591 27.68 -2.69 7.36
C LYS A 591 27.95 -1.57 8.36
N ALA A 592 26.92 -0.90 8.86
CA ALA A 592 27.06 0.19 9.84
C ALA A 592 25.79 0.40 10.68
N ASP A 593 25.95 1.08 11.81
CA ASP A 593 24.85 1.78 12.48
C ASP A 593 24.61 3.14 11.79
N ILE A 594 23.35 3.60 11.76
CA ILE A 594 22.95 4.89 11.20
C ILE A 594 22.35 5.76 12.30
N GLY A 595 22.96 6.92 12.55
CA GLY A 595 22.49 7.89 13.54
C GLY A 595 21.60 8.95 12.89
N ILE A 596 20.39 9.12 13.45
CA ILE A 596 19.40 10.09 12.98
C ILE A 596 19.15 11.14 14.07
N LYS A 597 19.11 12.41 13.66
CA LYS A 597 18.77 13.53 14.54
C LYS A 597 18.16 14.68 13.75
N GLY A 598 17.07 15.26 14.25
CA GLY A 598 16.36 16.37 13.59
C GLY A 598 15.85 16.02 12.20
N GLY A 599 15.54 14.73 11.96
CA GLY A 599 15.12 14.20 10.65
C GLY A 599 16.24 14.04 9.61
N LEU A 600 17.50 14.24 10.00
CA LEU A 600 18.68 14.07 9.14
C LEU A 600 19.51 12.86 9.54
N ILE A 601 20.24 12.30 8.58
CA ILE A 601 21.34 11.36 8.84
C ILE A 601 22.51 12.19 9.38
N VAL A 602 22.86 12.05 10.66
CA VAL A 602 23.92 12.86 11.28
C VAL A 602 25.25 12.12 11.41
N SER A 603 25.23 10.79 11.34
CA SER A 603 26.44 9.97 11.39
C SER A 603 26.18 8.56 10.87
N ILE A 604 27.22 7.93 10.33
CA ILE A 604 27.24 6.55 9.83
C ILE A 604 28.52 5.90 10.36
N GLY A 605 28.41 4.81 11.10
CA GLY A 605 29.56 4.18 11.72
C GLY A 605 29.19 3.20 12.82
N LYS A 606 29.88 3.27 13.96
CA LYS A 606 29.58 2.44 15.14
C LYS A 606 28.93 3.31 16.22
N ALA A 607 27.69 3.00 16.56
CA ALA A 607 26.97 3.66 17.63
C ALA A 607 27.26 3.03 19.00
N GLY A 608 26.75 3.63 20.07
CA GLY A 608 26.73 3.03 21.39
C GLY A 608 27.10 3.99 22.50
N ASN A 609 27.83 3.48 23.48
CA ASN A 609 28.24 4.23 24.65
C ASN A 609 29.78 4.36 24.70
N PRO A 610 30.35 5.56 24.55
CA PRO A 610 31.80 5.76 24.60
C PRO A 610 32.40 5.47 25.98
N ASP A 611 31.59 5.35 27.05
CA ASP A 611 32.10 5.02 28.38
C ASP A 611 32.54 3.56 28.52
N VAL A 612 31.98 2.65 27.71
CA VAL A 612 32.19 1.20 27.86
C VAL A 612 32.53 0.48 26.57
N MET A 613 32.43 1.15 25.42
CA MET A 613 32.64 0.58 24.09
C MET A 613 33.79 1.30 23.37
N ASN A 614 34.65 0.53 22.70
CA ASN A 614 35.66 1.11 21.82
C ASN A 614 35.04 1.53 20.47
N GLY A 615 35.61 2.56 19.86
CA GLY A 615 35.34 2.93 18.47
C GLY A 615 33.97 3.56 18.21
N VAL A 616 33.25 4.00 19.26
CA VAL A 616 32.00 4.76 19.07
C VAL A 616 32.31 6.02 18.28
N SER A 617 31.69 6.13 17.10
CA SER A 617 31.91 7.26 16.20
C SER A 617 31.43 8.57 16.82
N PRO A 618 32.01 9.72 16.43
CA PRO A 618 31.46 11.02 16.79
C PRO A 618 29.98 11.15 16.39
N ASN A 619 29.19 11.79 17.24
CA ASN A 619 27.74 11.99 17.08
C ASN A 619 26.93 10.68 16.95
N MET A 620 27.39 9.58 17.56
CA MET A 620 26.67 8.30 17.57
C MET A 620 26.37 7.77 18.97
N ILE A 621 26.18 8.67 19.93
CA ILE A 621 25.84 8.29 21.30
C ILE A 621 24.38 7.87 21.37
N ILE A 622 24.15 6.65 21.86
CA ILE A 622 22.81 6.17 22.20
C ILE A 622 22.53 6.61 23.64
N GLY A 623 21.59 7.52 23.83
CA GLY A 623 21.21 8.05 25.14
C GLY A 623 19.83 7.58 25.58
N VAL A 624 19.37 8.13 26.72
CA VAL A 624 18.01 7.86 27.24
C VAL A 624 16.89 8.34 26.31
N ASN A 625 17.19 9.32 25.43
CA ASN A 625 16.23 9.89 24.48
C ASN A 625 16.39 9.33 23.04
N THR A 626 17.06 8.20 22.87
CA THR A 626 17.33 7.60 21.56
C THR A 626 16.40 6.40 21.31
N GLU A 627 15.58 6.46 20.26
CA GLU A 627 14.82 5.32 19.75
C GLU A 627 15.74 4.34 18.97
N VAL A 628 15.35 3.06 18.89
CA VAL A 628 16.10 2.03 18.17
C VAL A 628 15.25 1.38 17.08
N ILE A 629 15.81 1.34 15.87
CA ILE A 629 15.33 0.49 14.78
C ILE A 629 16.35 -0.63 14.56
N ALA A 630 15.89 -1.88 14.58
CA ALA A 630 16.73 -3.06 14.37
C ALA A 630 16.97 -3.29 12.87
N GLY A 631 18.18 -3.00 12.41
CA GLY A 631 18.64 -3.21 11.03
C GLY A 631 19.38 -4.54 10.84
N GLU A 632 19.69 -5.28 11.91
CA GLU A 632 20.27 -6.61 11.82
C GLU A 632 19.42 -7.53 10.93
N GLY A 633 20.09 -8.24 10.02
CA GLY A 633 19.47 -9.10 9.01
C GLY A 633 18.71 -8.36 7.90
N LYS A 634 18.76 -7.03 7.85
CA LYS A 634 18.08 -6.21 6.84
C LYS A 634 19.06 -5.42 5.99
N ILE A 635 18.65 -5.18 4.75
CA ILE A 635 19.28 -4.25 3.83
C ILE A 635 18.64 -2.87 4.02
N LEU A 636 19.45 -1.83 4.07
CA LEU A 636 19.04 -0.43 4.11
C LEU A 636 19.44 0.25 2.80
N THR A 637 18.49 0.94 2.17
CA THR A 637 18.75 1.80 1.02
C THR A 637 18.25 3.21 1.30
N ALA A 638 18.68 4.17 0.49
CA ALA A 638 17.94 5.42 0.37
C ALA A 638 16.52 5.15 -0.14
N GLY A 639 15.58 6.03 0.20
CA GLY A 639 14.28 6.06 -0.44
C GLY A 639 14.41 6.39 -1.93
N ALA A 640 13.66 5.68 -2.77
CA ALA A 640 13.71 5.89 -4.21
C ALA A 640 13.12 7.25 -4.60
N ILE A 641 13.57 7.77 -5.75
CA ILE A 641 13.14 9.01 -6.36
C ILE A 641 12.62 8.68 -7.75
N ASP A 642 11.33 8.82 -7.93
CA ASP A 642 10.71 8.71 -9.24
C ASP A 642 10.52 10.12 -9.81
N CYS A 643 11.22 10.40 -10.91
CA CYS A 643 11.21 11.71 -11.54
C CYS A 643 10.44 11.76 -12.86
N HIS A 644 9.56 10.81 -13.15
CA HIS A 644 8.63 10.89 -14.28
C HIS A 644 7.21 10.53 -13.82
N VAL A 645 6.64 11.35 -12.93
CA VAL A 645 5.32 11.09 -12.33
C VAL A 645 4.22 11.94 -12.95
N HIS A 646 3.18 11.29 -13.45
CA HIS A 646 1.93 11.95 -13.83
C HIS A 646 0.99 11.95 -12.63
N PHE A 647 0.65 13.13 -12.10
CA PHE A 647 -0.25 13.26 -10.95
C PHE A 647 -1.72 13.10 -11.36
N ILE A 648 -2.08 11.93 -11.89
CA ILE A 648 -3.42 11.57 -12.39
C ILE A 648 -4.41 11.33 -11.25
N CYS A 649 -3.95 10.70 -10.16
CA CYS A 649 -4.77 10.43 -8.98
C CYS A 649 -3.92 10.47 -7.71
N PRO A 650 -4.49 10.65 -6.51
CA PRO A 650 -3.71 10.60 -5.27
C PRO A 650 -3.28 9.18 -4.86
N GLN A 651 -3.95 8.14 -5.34
CA GLN A 651 -3.69 6.75 -4.94
C GLN A 651 -2.28 6.28 -5.34
N LEU A 652 -1.75 6.79 -6.45
CA LEU A 652 -0.38 6.49 -6.88
C LEU A 652 0.67 6.90 -5.84
N ALA A 653 0.40 7.91 -5.00
CA ALA A 653 1.31 8.29 -3.92
C ALA A 653 1.42 7.18 -2.86
N TYR A 654 0.33 6.45 -2.61
CA TYR A 654 0.32 5.32 -1.68
C TYR A 654 1.06 4.12 -2.27
N GLU A 655 0.90 3.85 -3.56
CA GLU A 655 1.66 2.80 -4.25
C GLU A 655 3.16 3.13 -4.37
N ALA A 656 3.48 4.41 -4.56
CA ALA A 656 4.87 4.87 -4.58
C ALA A 656 5.54 4.56 -3.22
N ILE A 657 4.96 5.05 -2.12
CA ILE A 657 5.56 4.87 -0.80
C ILE A 657 5.53 3.43 -0.31
N SER A 658 4.50 2.64 -0.63
CA SER A 658 4.44 1.23 -0.28
C SER A 658 5.56 0.42 -0.95
N SER A 659 6.00 0.83 -2.14
CA SER A 659 7.11 0.20 -2.88
C SER A 659 8.50 0.65 -2.44
N GLY A 660 8.64 1.73 -1.66
CA GLY A 660 9.92 2.30 -1.23
C GLY A 660 10.31 3.63 -1.89
N ILE A 661 9.43 4.24 -2.69
CA ILE A 661 9.64 5.59 -3.24
C ILE A 661 9.28 6.65 -2.18
N THR A 662 10.19 7.60 -1.97
CA THR A 662 10.03 8.67 -0.96
C THR A 662 9.98 10.07 -1.57
N THR A 663 10.32 10.19 -2.86
CA THR A 663 10.28 11.45 -3.61
C THR A 663 9.65 11.22 -4.97
N VAL A 664 8.70 12.08 -5.34
CA VAL A 664 8.04 12.07 -6.65
C VAL A 664 8.21 13.44 -7.33
N VAL A 665 8.70 13.42 -8.56
CA VAL A 665 8.86 14.60 -9.41
C VAL A 665 8.13 14.38 -10.73
N GLY A 666 7.34 15.39 -11.14
CA GLY A 666 6.59 15.36 -12.38
C GLY A 666 5.48 16.40 -12.37
N GLY A 667 4.35 16.16 -13.04
CA GLY A 667 3.32 17.19 -13.17
C GLY A 667 1.93 16.60 -13.39
N GLY A 668 0.91 17.41 -13.15
CA GLY A 668 -0.48 17.01 -13.30
C GLY A 668 -1.45 17.79 -12.41
N THR A 669 -2.73 17.56 -12.65
CA THR A 669 -3.84 18.22 -11.93
C THR A 669 -5.02 17.28 -11.66
N GLY A 670 -4.76 15.97 -11.57
CA GLY A 670 -5.81 14.94 -11.57
C GLY A 670 -6.03 14.34 -12.97
N PRO A 671 -7.13 13.62 -13.22
CA PRO A 671 -7.29 12.76 -14.40
C PRO A 671 -7.76 13.52 -15.65
N SER A 672 -7.27 14.75 -15.86
CA SER A 672 -7.49 15.49 -17.12
C SER A 672 -6.67 14.88 -18.24
N GLU A 673 -7.13 15.02 -19.49
CA GLU A 673 -6.44 14.50 -20.68
C GLU A 673 -4.99 15.02 -20.74
N GLY A 674 -4.79 16.31 -20.47
CA GLY A 674 -3.44 16.90 -20.42
C GLY A 674 -2.52 16.27 -19.38
N THR A 675 -3.04 15.84 -18.23
CA THR A 675 -2.24 15.15 -17.19
C THR A 675 -2.05 13.67 -17.52
N ARG A 676 -3.08 13.03 -18.09
CA ARG A 676 -3.02 11.64 -18.54
C ARG A 676 -2.00 11.43 -19.65
N ALA A 677 -1.72 12.48 -20.43
CA ALA A 677 -0.72 12.48 -21.48
C ALA A 677 0.62 13.09 -21.04
N THR A 678 0.65 14.11 -20.17
CA THR A 678 1.87 14.90 -19.92
C THR A 678 2.11 15.22 -18.44
N THR A 679 3.37 15.19 -18.00
CA THR A 679 3.79 15.68 -16.67
C THR A 679 3.82 17.21 -16.59
N CYS A 680 2.66 17.85 -16.76
CA CYS A 680 2.54 19.31 -16.67
C CYS A 680 1.48 19.69 -15.63
N THR A 681 1.84 20.59 -14.71
CA THR A 681 0.91 21.38 -13.90
C THR A 681 0.85 22.79 -14.48
N PRO A 682 -0.09 23.11 -15.40
CA PRO A 682 0.10 24.23 -16.33
C PRO A 682 -0.11 25.62 -15.74
N ALA A 683 -1.11 25.82 -14.89
CA ALA A 683 -1.49 27.16 -14.41
C ALA A 683 -0.97 27.45 -12.99
N PRO A 684 -0.58 28.69 -12.65
CA PRO A 684 -0.19 29.09 -11.30
C PRO A 684 -1.20 28.71 -10.21
N PHE A 685 -2.49 28.81 -10.52
CA PHE A 685 -3.56 28.38 -9.61
C PHE A 685 -3.51 26.88 -9.32
N GLN A 686 -3.30 26.06 -10.35
CA GLN A 686 -3.19 24.61 -10.21
C GLN A 686 -1.90 24.22 -9.47
N MET A 687 -0.79 24.91 -9.73
CA MET A 687 0.46 24.74 -8.98
C MET A 687 0.24 24.95 -7.47
N LYS A 688 -0.42 26.06 -7.11
CA LYS A 688 -0.82 26.32 -5.72
C LYS A 688 -1.67 25.18 -5.15
N LEU A 689 -2.70 24.74 -5.88
CA LEU A 689 -3.58 23.67 -5.40
C LEU A 689 -2.86 22.33 -5.23
N MET A 690 -1.97 21.95 -6.14
CA MET A 690 -1.22 20.69 -6.04
C MET A 690 -0.23 20.69 -4.86
N LEU A 691 0.45 21.82 -4.63
CA LEU A 691 1.28 22.03 -3.43
C LEU A 691 0.45 21.92 -2.15
N GLN A 692 -0.75 22.52 -2.12
CA GLN A 692 -1.66 22.42 -0.97
C GLN A 692 -2.21 21.00 -0.78
N SER A 693 -2.60 20.33 -1.87
CA SER A 693 -3.21 19.00 -1.85
C SER A 693 -2.24 17.92 -1.35
N THR A 694 -0.94 18.12 -1.53
CA THR A 694 0.10 17.15 -1.18
C THR A 694 0.85 17.53 0.11
N ASP A 695 0.44 18.60 0.80
CA ASP A 695 1.13 19.15 1.97
C ASP A 695 1.21 18.15 3.13
N GLU A 696 0.19 17.32 3.34
CA GLU A 696 0.14 16.31 4.41
C GLU A 696 0.65 14.92 4.00
N LEU A 697 0.88 14.68 2.71
CA LEU A 697 1.37 13.38 2.25
C LEU A 697 2.85 13.19 2.65
N PRO A 698 3.25 12.03 3.21
CA PRO A 698 4.60 11.77 3.72
C PRO A 698 5.61 11.42 2.60
N LEU A 699 5.64 12.25 1.56
CA LEU A 699 6.52 12.15 0.39
C LEU A 699 7.10 13.53 0.11
N ASN A 700 8.30 13.56 -0.48
CA ASN A 700 8.81 14.77 -1.08
C ASN A 700 8.18 14.95 -2.47
N PHE A 701 7.84 16.19 -2.84
CA PHE A 701 7.18 16.51 -4.12
C PHE A 701 7.93 17.58 -4.88
N GLY A 702 8.09 17.38 -6.19
CA GLY A 702 8.48 18.43 -7.14
C GLY A 702 7.48 18.49 -8.29
N PHE A 703 6.95 19.67 -8.60
CA PHE A 703 6.00 19.86 -9.68
C PHE A 703 6.64 20.56 -10.89
N THR A 704 6.38 20.06 -12.10
CA THR A 704 6.85 20.62 -13.36
C THR A 704 5.76 21.39 -14.08
N GLY A 705 6.09 22.58 -14.57
CA GLY A 705 5.21 23.38 -15.43
C GLY A 705 5.23 22.89 -16.88
N LYS A 706 4.36 23.46 -17.72
CA LYS A 706 4.40 23.25 -19.17
C LYS A 706 5.51 24.12 -19.79
N GLY A 707 6.44 23.50 -20.50
CA GLY A 707 7.57 24.18 -21.17
C GLY A 707 7.30 24.52 -22.64
N ASN A 708 6.25 23.97 -23.26
CA ASN A 708 5.92 24.19 -24.66
C ASN A 708 5.35 25.60 -24.92
N SER A 709 6.24 26.56 -25.14
CA SER A 709 5.90 27.89 -25.64
C SER A 709 7.08 28.47 -26.41
N SER A 710 6.80 29.20 -27.49
CA SER A 710 7.83 29.97 -28.21
C SER A 710 8.10 31.36 -27.58
N LYS A 711 7.44 31.68 -26.45
CA LYS A 711 7.60 32.93 -25.70
C LYS A 711 7.81 32.66 -24.20
N PRO A 712 8.63 33.45 -23.50
CA PRO A 712 9.04 33.14 -22.14
C PRO A 712 8.03 33.57 -21.05
N ASP A 713 7.08 34.45 -21.38
CA ASP A 713 6.22 35.16 -20.43
C ASP A 713 5.48 34.22 -19.47
N GLU A 714 4.78 33.21 -19.98
CA GLU A 714 4.02 32.25 -19.17
C GLU A 714 4.92 31.25 -18.42
N LEU A 715 6.11 30.96 -18.96
CA LEU A 715 7.08 30.09 -18.31
C LEU A 715 7.61 30.75 -17.03
N HIS A 716 7.87 32.07 -17.07
CA HIS A 716 8.25 32.81 -15.87
C HIS A 716 7.20 32.72 -14.77
N GLU A 717 5.92 32.84 -15.12
CA GLU A 717 4.83 32.83 -14.15
C GLU A 717 4.64 31.47 -13.48
N ILE A 718 4.70 30.36 -14.22
CA ILE A 718 4.56 29.02 -13.62
C ILE A 718 5.76 28.65 -12.73
N ILE A 719 6.97 29.10 -13.09
CA ILE A 719 8.17 28.93 -12.27
C ILE A 719 8.05 29.70 -10.95
N LYS A 720 7.66 30.99 -11.02
CA LYS A 720 7.43 31.84 -9.84
C LYS A 720 6.31 31.30 -8.94
N ALA A 721 5.34 30.57 -9.51
CA ALA A 721 4.24 29.98 -8.77
C ALA A 721 4.61 28.70 -8.01
N GLY A 722 5.76 28.09 -8.29
CA GLY A 722 6.20 26.90 -7.56
C GLY A 722 6.81 25.80 -8.41
N ALA A 723 6.78 25.88 -9.74
CA ALA A 723 7.39 24.83 -10.56
C ALA A 723 8.90 24.74 -10.28
N MET A 724 9.41 23.53 -10.10
CA MET A 724 10.84 23.24 -9.92
C MET A 724 11.53 22.80 -11.22
N GLY A 725 10.76 22.64 -12.29
CA GLY A 725 11.22 22.27 -13.62
C GLY A 725 10.12 22.49 -14.65
N LEU A 726 10.42 22.22 -15.92
CA LEU A 726 9.46 22.31 -17.02
C LEU A 726 9.48 21.02 -17.84
N LYS A 727 8.32 20.59 -18.35
CA LYS A 727 8.19 19.50 -19.32
C LYS A 727 7.91 20.06 -20.71
N LEU A 728 8.74 19.71 -21.69
CA LEU A 728 8.44 19.79 -23.12
C LEU A 728 7.80 18.47 -23.55
N HIS A 729 6.63 18.52 -24.19
CA HIS A 729 5.90 17.35 -24.67
C HIS A 729 5.34 17.52 -26.07
N GLU A 730 5.39 16.47 -26.90
CA GLU A 730 4.97 16.55 -28.30
C GLU A 730 3.48 16.87 -28.46
N ASP A 731 2.61 16.35 -27.59
CA ASP A 731 1.18 16.68 -27.50
C ASP A 731 0.88 18.18 -27.30
N TRP A 732 1.87 18.96 -26.82
CA TRP A 732 1.81 20.42 -26.72
C TRP A 732 2.68 21.13 -27.77
N GLY A 733 3.36 20.40 -28.65
CA GLY A 733 4.28 20.87 -29.68
C GLY A 733 5.72 21.01 -29.19
N THR A 734 6.54 19.96 -29.29
CA THR A 734 7.99 19.98 -28.96
C THR A 734 8.82 20.44 -30.17
N THR A 735 8.56 21.67 -30.62
CA THR A 735 9.25 22.26 -31.77
C THR A 735 10.60 22.88 -31.37
N PRO A 736 11.54 23.07 -32.32
CA PRO A 736 12.82 23.74 -32.04
C PRO A 736 12.68 25.12 -31.37
N ALA A 737 11.64 25.89 -31.73
CA ALA A 737 11.37 27.19 -31.12
C ALA A 737 10.95 27.08 -29.65
N ALA A 738 10.10 26.11 -29.31
CA ALA A 738 9.70 25.84 -27.93
C ALA A 738 10.87 25.30 -27.10
N ILE A 739 11.67 24.39 -27.66
CA ILE A 739 12.89 23.85 -27.04
C ILE A 739 13.85 24.98 -26.67
N ASP A 740 14.18 25.85 -27.64
CA ASP A 740 15.14 26.92 -27.44
C ASP A 740 14.68 27.94 -26.39
N ASN A 741 13.40 28.34 -26.45
CA ASN A 741 12.82 29.26 -25.48
C ASN A 741 12.78 28.65 -24.07
N CYS A 742 12.31 27.42 -23.92
CA CYS A 742 12.23 26.73 -22.64
C CYS A 742 13.60 26.59 -21.97
N LEU A 743 14.62 26.15 -22.72
CA LEU A 743 15.98 26.05 -22.22
C LEU A 743 16.57 27.43 -21.89
N THR A 744 16.25 28.47 -22.66
CA THR A 744 16.67 29.86 -22.33
C THR A 744 16.09 30.33 -21.00
N VAL A 745 14.83 30.01 -20.72
CA VAL A 745 14.22 30.31 -19.41
C VAL A 745 14.86 29.44 -18.31
N ALA A 746 15.14 28.17 -18.58
CA ALA A 746 15.77 27.29 -17.60
C ALA A 746 17.16 27.79 -17.15
N GLU A 747 17.97 28.31 -18.07
CA GLU A 747 19.24 28.97 -17.74
C GLU A 747 19.08 30.15 -16.77
N GLN A 748 17.97 30.89 -16.85
CA GLN A 748 17.72 32.05 -15.99
C GLN A 748 17.31 31.66 -14.56
N TYR A 749 16.59 30.54 -14.41
CA TYR A 749 15.97 30.14 -13.13
C TYR A 749 16.67 28.98 -12.44
N ASP A 750 17.70 28.39 -13.06
CA ASP A 750 18.43 27.22 -12.58
C ASP A 750 17.50 26.04 -12.25
N ILE A 751 16.65 25.70 -13.22
CA ILE A 751 15.71 24.58 -13.15
C ILE A 751 15.97 23.57 -14.27
N GLN A 752 15.54 22.34 -14.07
CA GLN A 752 15.69 21.31 -15.10
C GLN A 752 14.58 21.39 -16.16
N VAL A 753 14.93 21.05 -17.39
CA VAL A 753 13.96 20.83 -18.47
C VAL A 753 13.93 19.36 -18.82
N ASN A 754 12.73 18.80 -18.75
CA ASN A 754 12.43 17.42 -19.09
C ASN A 754 11.78 17.40 -20.47
N ILE A 755 12.15 16.48 -21.35
CA ILE A 755 11.65 16.47 -22.73
C ILE A 755 11.14 15.10 -23.16
N HIS A 756 9.99 15.14 -23.80
CA HIS A 756 9.43 14.15 -24.71
C HIS A 756 9.45 14.78 -26.10
N THR A 757 10.24 14.24 -27.01
CA THR A 757 10.53 14.88 -28.31
C THR A 757 9.46 14.59 -29.36
N ASP A 758 9.56 15.22 -30.51
CA ASP A 758 8.62 15.10 -31.63
C ASP A 758 8.71 13.72 -32.31
N THR A 759 7.85 12.78 -31.93
CA THR A 759 7.85 11.41 -32.50
C THR A 759 7.60 11.43 -34.00
N LEU A 760 6.73 12.33 -34.43
CA LEU A 760 6.30 12.47 -35.83
C LEU A 760 7.39 13.03 -36.73
N ASN A 761 8.46 13.59 -36.16
CA ASN A 761 9.47 14.35 -36.88
C ASN A 761 8.87 15.53 -37.66
N GLU A 762 7.76 16.10 -37.18
CA GLU A 762 6.98 17.13 -37.87
C GLU A 762 7.83 18.39 -38.12
N SER A 763 8.55 18.84 -37.09
CA SER A 763 9.42 20.03 -37.16
C SER A 763 10.87 19.71 -37.53
N GLY A 764 11.23 18.43 -37.64
CA GLY A 764 12.57 17.93 -37.95
C GLY A 764 12.90 16.62 -37.23
N PHE A 765 14.00 15.99 -37.64
CA PHE A 765 14.53 14.76 -37.02
C PHE A 765 15.32 15.02 -35.72
N VAL A 766 15.76 13.95 -35.06
CA VAL A 766 16.46 14.00 -33.76
C VAL A 766 17.67 14.94 -33.75
N GLU A 767 18.45 15.02 -34.83
CA GLU A 767 19.60 15.92 -34.94
C GLU A 767 19.21 17.41 -34.90
N HIS A 768 18.00 17.76 -35.35
CA HIS A 768 17.48 19.13 -35.30
C HIS A 768 17.05 19.50 -33.87
N THR A 769 16.44 18.56 -33.15
CA THR A 769 16.13 18.69 -31.71
C THR A 769 17.42 18.80 -30.88
N ILE A 770 18.43 17.96 -31.15
CA ILE A 770 19.75 18.05 -30.51
C ILE A 770 20.40 19.41 -30.80
N ALA A 771 20.33 19.89 -32.05
CA ALA A 771 20.83 21.22 -32.41
C ALA A 771 20.09 22.34 -31.66
N ALA A 772 18.77 22.22 -31.46
CA ALA A 772 17.97 23.17 -30.68
C ALA A 772 18.35 23.19 -29.19
N PHE A 773 18.92 22.11 -28.64
CA PHE A 773 19.48 22.12 -27.29
C PHE A 773 20.63 23.11 -27.15
N LYS A 774 21.40 23.35 -28.22
CA LYS A 774 22.58 24.24 -28.25
C LYS A 774 23.60 23.91 -27.14
N GLY A 775 23.77 22.61 -26.85
CA GLY A 775 24.67 22.12 -25.81
C GLY A 775 24.23 22.38 -24.36
N ARG A 776 23.01 22.90 -24.13
CA ARG A 776 22.48 23.16 -22.78
C ARG A 776 21.94 21.86 -22.15
N THR A 777 22.01 21.79 -20.82
CA THR A 777 21.54 20.64 -20.05
C THR A 777 20.05 20.36 -20.28
N ILE A 778 19.72 19.11 -20.59
CA ILE A 778 18.33 18.65 -20.71
C ILE A 778 18.19 17.20 -20.25
N HIS A 779 17.06 16.87 -19.64
CA HIS A 779 16.70 15.50 -19.24
C HIS A 779 15.76 14.90 -20.29
N THR A 780 16.22 13.92 -21.04
CA THR A 780 15.37 13.18 -21.99
C THR A 780 14.64 12.05 -21.24
N TYR A 781 13.32 12.14 -21.19
CA TYR A 781 12.48 11.05 -20.70
C TYR A 781 12.44 9.90 -21.71
N HIS A 782 12.06 8.70 -21.23
CA HIS A 782 11.91 7.44 -22.00
C HIS A 782 12.78 7.40 -23.26
N SER A 783 14.10 7.52 -23.06
CA SER A 783 15.06 7.84 -24.12
C SER A 783 15.15 6.76 -25.20
N GLU A 784 14.66 5.55 -24.93
CA GLU A 784 14.52 4.49 -25.92
C GLU A 784 13.46 4.79 -26.99
N GLY A 785 12.37 5.48 -26.62
CA GLY A 785 11.38 6.00 -27.54
C GLY A 785 10.00 5.33 -27.56
N ALA A 786 9.78 4.17 -26.93
CA ALA A 786 8.44 3.55 -26.84
C ALA A 786 7.47 4.46 -26.06
N GLY A 787 7.94 5.06 -24.97
CA GLY A 787 7.22 6.11 -24.24
C GLY A 787 7.09 7.43 -25.00
N GLY A 788 7.80 7.58 -26.12
CA GLY A 788 7.66 8.67 -27.09
C GLY A 788 8.95 9.46 -27.35
N GLY A 789 9.07 9.93 -28.58
CA GLY A 789 10.25 10.62 -29.10
C GLY A 789 10.54 10.26 -30.55
N HIS A 790 11.44 11.01 -31.21
CA HIS A 790 11.76 10.89 -32.64
C HIS A 790 11.85 9.42 -33.10
N ALA A 791 10.94 9.02 -33.98
CA ALA A 791 10.95 7.66 -34.52
C ALA A 791 11.90 7.56 -35.73
N PRO A 792 12.76 6.52 -35.80
CA PRO A 792 12.98 5.46 -34.80
C PRO A 792 14.16 5.74 -33.84
N ASP A 793 14.83 6.89 -33.93
CA ASP A 793 16.23 7.04 -33.53
C ASP A 793 16.48 8.00 -32.35
N ILE A 794 15.45 8.33 -31.57
CA ILE A 794 15.57 9.14 -30.34
C ILE A 794 16.64 8.62 -29.38
N ILE A 795 16.87 7.31 -29.31
CA ILE A 795 17.86 6.68 -28.43
C ILE A 795 19.30 7.17 -28.64
N LYS A 796 19.59 7.81 -29.80
CA LYS A 796 20.85 8.51 -30.06
C LYS A 796 21.21 9.54 -28.98
N VAL A 797 20.22 10.14 -28.31
CA VAL A 797 20.44 11.13 -27.24
C VAL A 797 21.24 10.57 -26.06
N CYS A 798 21.28 9.26 -25.87
CA CYS A 798 22.06 8.63 -24.79
C CYS A 798 23.58 8.83 -24.98
N GLY A 799 24.03 9.11 -26.21
CA GLY A 799 25.42 9.44 -26.55
C GLY A 799 25.74 10.94 -26.53
N VAL A 800 24.77 11.81 -26.21
CA VAL A 800 24.93 13.27 -26.24
C VAL A 800 25.36 13.80 -24.88
N LYS A 801 26.48 14.53 -24.82
CA LYS A 801 27.11 14.96 -23.56
C LYS A 801 26.20 15.76 -22.63
N ASN A 802 25.44 16.72 -23.14
CA ASN A 802 24.57 17.60 -22.35
C ASN A 802 23.19 16.99 -22.04
N VAL A 803 22.97 15.71 -22.37
CA VAL A 803 21.73 14.99 -22.10
C VAL A 803 21.88 14.15 -20.84
N LEU A 804 20.86 14.18 -19.98
CA LEU A 804 20.68 13.29 -18.85
C LEU A 804 19.58 12.27 -19.20
N PRO A 805 19.91 11.08 -19.72
CA PRO A 805 18.91 10.16 -20.25
C PRO A 805 18.26 9.30 -19.16
N SER A 806 16.93 9.20 -19.19
CA SER A 806 16.16 8.24 -18.40
C SER A 806 15.31 7.31 -19.25
N SER A 807 15.00 6.15 -18.67
CA SER A 807 13.96 5.23 -19.15
C SER A 807 12.73 5.28 -18.26
N THR A 808 11.61 4.84 -18.82
CA THR A 808 10.38 4.51 -18.09
C THR A 808 10.28 3.00 -17.95
N ASN A 809 9.41 2.52 -17.07
CA ASN A 809 9.55 1.15 -16.58
C ASN A 809 8.84 0.02 -17.36
N PRO A 810 7.85 0.22 -18.25
CA PRO A 810 7.18 -0.93 -18.87
C PRO A 810 8.05 -1.68 -19.88
N THR A 811 9.01 -1.01 -20.53
CA THR A 811 9.97 -1.68 -21.44
C THR A 811 11.03 -2.49 -20.68
N ARG A 812 11.02 -2.45 -19.33
CA ARG A 812 12.13 -2.91 -18.49
C ARG A 812 11.83 -4.28 -17.85
N PRO A 813 12.71 -5.27 -18.02
CA PRO A 813 13.57 -5.45 -19.19
C PRO A 813 12.76 -5.83 -20.44
N PHE A 814 13.44 -6.02 -21.56
CA PHE A 814 12.84 -6.63 -22.74
C PHE A 814 12.45 -8.10 -22.47
N THR A 815 11.15 -8.40 -22.51
CA THR A 815 10.55 -9.72 -22.25
C THR A 815 9.59 -10.14 -23.37
N SER A 816 9.17 -11.41 -23.35
CA SER A 816 8.30 -11.98 -24.40
C SER A 816 6.96 -11.27 -24.63
N ASN A 817 6.41 -10.61 -23.61
CA ASN A 817 5.15 -9.87 -23.75
C ASN A 817 5.34 -8.36 -23.94
N THR A 818 6.58 -7.87 -23.96
CA THR A 818 6.85 -6.43 -23.96
C THR A 818 6.28 -5.77 -25.22
N ILE A 819 6.52 -6.32 -26.41
CA ILE A 819 6.07 -5.71 -27.67
C ILE A 819 4.54 -5.69 -27.77
N ASP A 820 3.91 -6.85 -27.57
CA ASP A 820 2.46 -6.98 -27.69
C ASP A 820 1.72 -6.08 -26.70
N GLU A 821 2.18 -6.00 -25.45
CA GLU A 821 1.60 -5.11 -24.44
C GLU A 821 1.68 -3.63 -24.86
N HIS A 822 2.83 -3.20 -25.39
CA HIS A 822 3.07 -1.78 -25.66
C HIS A 822 2.28 -1.27 -26.86
N LEU A 823 2.06 -2.11 -27.87
CA LEU A 823 1.28 -1.71 -29.04
C LEU A 823 -0.14 -1.31 -28.63
N ASP A 824 -0.83 -2.19 -27.89
CA ASP A 824 -2.19 -1.91 -27.40
C ASP A 824 -2.22 -0.75 -26.39
N MET A 825 -1.24 -0.68 -25.49
CA MET A 825 -1.14 0.41 -24.51
C MET A 825 -0.99 1.77 -25.19
N LEU A 826 -0.12 1.86 -26.19
CA LEU A 826 0.12 3.10 -26.95
C LEU A 826 -1.15 3.56 -27.66
N MET A 827 -1.87 2.62 -28.31
CA MET A 827 -3.11 2.94 -29.00
C MET A 827 -4.17 3.52 -28.05
N VAL A 828 -4.30 2.97 -26.84
CA VAL A 828 -5.22 3.49 -25.82
C VAL A 828 -4.76 4.86 -25.28
N CYS A 829 -3.48 5.01 -24.97
CA CYS A 829 -2.93 6.24 -24.39
C CYS A 829 -3.06 7.44 -25.34
N HIS A 830 -2.81 7.25 -26.63
CA HIS A 830 -2.86 8.30 -27.64
C HIS A 830 -4.20 8.39 -28.39
N HIS A 831 -5.22 7.63 -27.97
CA HIS A 831 -6.56 7.62 -28.60
C HIS A 831 -6.52 7.30 -30.11
N LEU A 832 -5.63 6.39 -30.50
CA LEU A 832 -5.43 5.96 -31.88
C LEU A 832 -6.53 4.97 -32.30
N ASP A 833 -6.92 5.00 -33.58
CA ASP A 833 -7.89 4.06 -34.15
C ASP A 833 -7.19 2.98 -34.98
N LYS A 834 -7.38 1.72 -34.58
CA LYS A 834 -6.86 0.55 -35.31
C LYS A 834 -7.37 0.41 -36.75
N ASN A 835 -8.44 1.11 -37.10
CA ASN A 835 -8.98 1.12 -38.45
C ASN A 835 -8.36 2.22 -39.33
N ILE A 836 -7.51 3.09 -38.78
CA ILE A 836 -6.76 4.11 -39.51
C ILE A 836 -5.33 3.58 -39.76
N PRO A 837 -4.95 3.31 -41.02
CA PRO A 837 -3.63 2.77 -41.34
C PRO A 837 -2.46 3.65 -40.84
N GLU A 838 -2.63 4.97 -40.86
CA GLU A 838 -1.63 5.92 -40.40
C GLU A 838 -1.40 5.85 -38.88
N ASP A 839 -2.46 5.61 -38.10
CA ASP A 839 -2.39 5.45 -36.64
C ASP A 839 -1.68 4.15 -36.25
N VAL A 840 -1.95 3.07 -36.98
CA VAL A 840 -1.25 1.79 -36.80
C VAL A 840 0.21 1.92 -37.19
N ALA A 841 0.51 2.55 -38.33
CA ALA A 841 1.89 2.78 -38.76
C ALA A 841 2.66 3.67 -37.78
N PHE A 842 2.01 4.69 -37.20
CA PHE A 842 2.58 5.50 -36.12
C PHE A 842 2.91 4.64 -34.90
N ALA A 843 1.99 3.77 -34.47
CA ALA A 843 2.20 2.89 -33.33
C ALA A 843 3.34 1.87 -33.57
N GLU A 844 3.36 1.24 -34.74
CA GLU A 844 4.41 0.30 -35.16
C GLU A 844 5.78 0.98 -35.29
N SER A 845 5.83 2.23 -35.75
CA SER A 845 7.09 2.99 -35.81
C SER A 845 7.67 3.30 -34.43
N ARG A 846 6.82 3.30 -33.38
CA ARG A 846 7.17 3.69 -32.01
C ARG A 846 7.56 2.50 -31.12
N ILE A 847 6.94 1.34 -31.31
CA ILE A 847 7.19 0.13 -30.53
C ILE A 847 8.15 -0.79 -31.30
N ARG A 848 9.43 -0.79 -30.93
CA ARG A 848 10.49 -1.48 -31.68
C ARG A 848 11.28 -2.42 -30.76
N ALA A 849 11.39 -3.68 -31.14
CA ALA A 849 12.12 -4.67 -30.35
C ALA A 849 13.62 -4.36 -30.29
N GLU A 850 14.17 -3.82 -31.37
CA GLU A 850 15.59 -3.51 -31.53
C GLU A 850 16.03 -2.42 -30.54
N THR A 851 15.28 -1.33 -30.41
CA THR A 851 15.62 -0.23 -29.48
C THR A 851 15.35 -0.61 -28.03
N ILE A 852 14.30 -1.39 -27.73
CA ILE A 852 14.04 -1.93 -26.37
C ILE A 852 15.14 -2.92 -25.96
N ALA A 853 15.61 -3.77 -26.87
CA ALA A 853 16.74 -4.67 -26.62
C ALA A 853 18.06 -3.90 -26.40
N ALA A 854 18.28 -2.83 -27.16
CA ALA A 854 19.44 -1.96 -26.98
C ALA A 854 19.38 -1.18 -25.65
N GLU A 855 18.19 -0.75 -25.22
CA GLU A 855 17.96 -0.05 -23.95
C GLU A 855 18.43 -0.87 -22.74
N ASP A 856 18.17 -2.19 -22.72
CA ASP A 856 18.69 -3.10 -21.69
C ASP A 856 20.23 -2.99 -21.56
N ILE A 857 20.92 -3.03 -22.71
CA ILE A 857 22.38 -3.00 -22.77
C ILE A 857 22.92 -1.62 -22.43
N LEU A 858 22.28 -0.55 -22.90
CA LEU A 858 22.66 0.83 -22.58
C LEU A 858 22.50 1.13 -21.09
N HIS A 859 21.51 0.54 -20.41
CA HIS A 859 21.44 0.58 -18.95
C HIS A 859 22.63 -0.10 -18.30
N ASP A 860 22.98 -1.30 -18.74
CA ASP A 860 24.08 -2.09 -18.15
C ASP A 860 25.45 -1.46 -18.42
N MET A 861 25.62 -0.78 -19.55
CA MET A 861 26.81 0.02 -19.90
C MET A 861 26.92 1.32 -19.10
N GLY A 862 25.82 1.80 -18.52
CA GLY A 862 25.76 3.13 -17.90
C GLY A 862 25.57 4.27 -18.90
N ALA A 863 25.07 3.99 -20.10
CA ALA A 863 24.71 4.99 -21.10
C ALA A 863 23.28 5.53 -20.90
N ILE A 864 22.42 4.85 -20.13
CA ILE A 864 21.19 5.42 -19.59
C ILE A 864 21.36 5.57 -18.06
N SER A 865 21.01 6.74 -17.53
CA SER A 865 21.41 7.13 -16.18
C SER A 865 20.33 7.01 -15.12
N ILE A 866 19.06 6.98 -15.54
CA ILE A 866 17.90 7.04 -14.65
C ILE A 866 16.84 6.03 -15.07
N ILE A 867 16.14 5.45 -14.10
CA ILE A 867 14.89 4.69 -14.31
C ILE A 867 13.78 5.41 -13.56
N SER A 868 12.63 5.55 -14.20
CA SER A 868 11.45 6.27 -13.71
C SER A 868 10.17 5.49 -14.04
N SER A 869 9.01 5.90 -13.54
CA SER A 869 7.77 5.15 -13.80
C SER A 869 7.14 5.49 -15.13
N ASP A 870 6.71 6.74 -15.32
CA ASP A 870 5.63 7.18 -16.23
C ASP A 870 4.21 6.88 -15.72
N SER A 871 4.01 7.12 -14.42
CA SER A 871 2.88 6.58 -13.65
C SER A 871 1.50 6.75 -14.31
N GLN A 872 0.86 5.64 -14.68
CA GLN A 872 -0.47 5.59 -15.33
C GLN A 872 -0.56 6.26 -16.72
N ALA A 873 0.58 6.63 -17.32
CA ALA A 873 0.68 7.26 -18.63
C ALA A 873 1.72 6.53 -19.51
N MET A 874 1.60 5.20 -19.61
CA MET A 874 2.63 4.28 -20.10
C MET A 874 3.70 3.89 -19.05
N GLY A 875 3.28 3.74 -17.79
CA GLY A 875 4.19 3.42 -16.70
C GLY A 875 3.50 3.01 -15.40
N ARG A 876 4.28 2.38 -14.51
CA ARG A 876 3.78 1.76 -13.27
C ARG A 876 4.50 2.30 -12.04
N ILE A 877 3.85 3.11 -11.21
CA ILE A 877 4.55 3.81 -10.12
C ILE A 877 5.22 2.87 -9.10
N GLY A 878 4.58 1.74 -8.77
CA GLY A 878 5.08 0.77 -7.79
C GLY A 878 6.18 -0.16 -8.28
N GLU A 879 6.65 0.00 -9.53
CA GLU A 879 7.59 -0.94 -10.16
C GLU A 879 8.95 -0.33 -10.53
N VAL A 880 9.23 0.93 -10.18
CA VAL A 880 10.53 1.59 -10.49
C VAL A 880 11.72 0.78 -9.96
N ILE A 881 11.64 0.38 -8.68
CA ILE A 881 12.69 -0.39 -8.01
C ILE A 881 12.75 -1.81 -8.58
N THR A 882 11.61 -2.50 -8.64
CA THR A 882 11.51 -3.89 -9.15
C THR A 882 12.10 -4.03 -10.54
N ARG A 883 11.73 -3.13 -11.46
CA ARG A 883 12.13 -3.16 -12.86
C ARG A 883 13.61 -2.83 -13.06
N THR A 884 14.17 -2.02 -12.17
CA THR A 884 15.62 -1.78 -12.11
C THR A 884 16.37 -3.08 -11.84
N TRP A 885 15.95 -3.85 -10.82
CA TRP A 885 16.62 -5.08 -10.42
C TRP A 885 16.38 -6.24 -11.38
N GLN A 886 15.19 -6.34 -11.98
CA GLN A 886 14.91 -7.29 -13.06
C GLN A 886 15.80 -7.04 -14.29
N THR A 887 16.05 -5.77 -14.63
CA THR A 887 16.96 -5.42 -15.73
C THR A 887 18.40 -5.81 -15.39
N ALA A 888 18.89 -5.48 -14.19
CA ALA A 888 20.23 -5.86 -13.74
C ALA A 888 20.42 -7.39 -13.74
N HIS A 889 19.41 -8.14 -13.27
CA HIS A 889 19.40 -9.60 -13.29
C HIS A 889 19.48 -10.16 -14.71
N LYS A 890 18.60 -9.70 -15.62
CA LYS A 890 18.61 -10.17 -17.02
C LYS A 890 19.97 -9.92 -17.66
N MET A 891 20.54 -8.73 -17.45
CA MET A 891 21.84 -8.37 -18.01
C MET A 891 22.98 -9.20 -17.44
N LYS A 892 22.92 -9.56 -16.15
CA LYS A 892 23.84 -10.57 -15.59
C LYS A 892 23.70 -11.92 -16.28
N SER A 893 22.47 -12.41 -16.40
CA SER A 893 22.19 -13.74 -16.98
C SER A 893 22.70 -13.85 -18.42
N GLN A 894 22.50 -12.80 -19.24
CA GLN A 894 22.85 -12.84 -20.67
C GLN A 894 24.27 -12.33 -20.98
N ARG A 895 24.84 -11.43 -20.17
CA ARG A 895 26.14 -10.78 -20.46
C ARG A 895 27.24 -11.11 -19.45
N GLY A 896 26.93 -11.80 -18.36
CA GLY A 896 27.88 -12.12 -17.30
C GLY A 896 28.23 -10.91 -16.42
N SER A 897 29.40 -10.96 -15.78
CA SER A 897 29.89 -9.89 -14.90
C SER A 897 30.38 -8.68 -15.71
N ILE A 898 30.13 -7.48 -15.18
CA ILE A 898 30.67 -6.21 -15.72
C ILE A 898 31.82 -5.66 -14.88
N ASP A 899 32.24 -6.37 -13.84
CA ASP A 899 33.41 -5.99 -13.06
C ASP A 899 34.69 -6.36 -13.81
N PRO A 900 35.54 -5.39 -14.21
CA PRO A 900 36.79 -5.67 -14.93
C PRO A 900 37.77 -6.52 -14.13
N THR A 901 37.65 -6.55 -12.79
CA THR A 901 38.52 -7.33 -11.91
C THR A 901 38.18 -8.82 -11.87
N GLY A 902 37.02 -9.22 -12.43
CA GLY A 902 36.54 -10.59 -12.38
C GLY A 902 36.17 -11.06 -10.98
N SER A 903 35.84 -10.13 -10.06
CA SER A 903 35.40 -10.47 -8.71
C SER A 903 34.15 -11.36 -8.74
N ASN A 904 34.01 -12.23 -7.73
CA ASN A 904 32.88 -13.17 -7.63
C ASN A 904 31.66 -12.52 -6.94
N ASN A 905 31.39 -11.24 -7.20
CA ASN A 905 30.24 -10.48 -6.71
C ASN A 905 29.71 -9.54 -7.80
N ASP A 906 28.58 -8.88 -7.54
CA ASP A 906 27.93 -7.96 -8.50
C ASP A 906 27.95 -6.51 -8.04
N ASN A 907 28.83 -6.13 -7.11
CA ASN A 907 28.80 -4.82 -6.44
C ASN A 907 28.81 -3.66 -7.42
N PHE A 908 29.63 -3.72 -8.47
CA PHE A 908 29.69 -2.64 -9.46
C PHE A 908 28.35 -2.47 -10.20
N ARG A 909 27.73 -3.58 -10.62
CA ARG A 909 26.38 -3.56 -11.23
C ARG A 909 25.34 -3.07 -10.24
N ILE A 910 25.35 -3.56 -9.01
CA ILE A 910 24.40 -3.15 -7.97
C ILE A 910 24.49 -1.65 -7.72
N LYS A 911 25.69 -1.10 -7.53
CA LYS A 911 25.93 0.34 -7.33
C LYS A 911 25.52 1.17 -8.56
N ARG A 912 25.81 0.69 -9.77
CA ARG A 912 25.37 1.32 -11.03
C ARG A 912 23.85 1.40 -11.11
N TYR A 913 23.14 0.33 -10.79
CA TYR A 913 21.68 0.25 -10.94
C TYR A 913 20.93 0.97 -9.84
N ILE A 914 21.36 0.88 -8.57
CA ILE A 914 20.70 1.62 -7.49
C ILE A 914 20.78 3.14 -7.71
N ALA A 915 21.89 3.63 -8.28
CA ALA A 915 22.06 5.05 -8.61
C ALA A 915 20.97 5.57 -9.57
N LYS A 916 20.40 4.70 -10.42
CA LYS A 916 19.40 5.06 -11.44
C LYS A 916 18.07 5.52 -10.85
N TYR A 917 17.73 5.10 -9.64
CA TYR A 917 16.48 5.51 -8.97
C TYR A 917 16.72 6.25 -7.64
N THR A 918 17.98 6.49 -7.24
CA THR A 918 18.31 7.23 -6.02
C THR A 918 19.03 8.54 -6.36
N ILE A 919 20.35 8.51 -6.56
CA ILE A 919 21.17 9.71 -6.62
C ILE A 919 21.07 10.43 -7.98
N ASN A 920 20.96 9.70 -9.09
CA ASN A 920 20.93 10.32 -10.42
C ASN A 920 19.64 11.14 -10.66
N PRO A 921 18.44 10.65 -10.31
CA PRO A 921 17.24 11.49 -10.30
C PRO A 921 17.39 12.74 -9.42
N ALA A 922 18.06 12.61 -8.27
CA ALA A 922 18.30 13.72 -7.36
C ALA A 922 19.23 14.79 -7.96
N ILE A 923 20.31 14.36 -8.63
CA ILE A 923 21.26 15.25 -9.30
C ILE A 923 20.57 15.95 -10.47
N ALA A 924 19.90 15.20 -11.34
CA ALA A 924 19.22 15.73 -12.52
C ALA A 924 18.18 16.82 -12.18
N ASN A 925 17.55 16.71 -11.00
CA ASN A 925 16.53 17.65 -10.55
C ASN A 925 17.02 18.69 -9.52
N GLY A 926 18.32 18.72 -9.21
CA GLY A 926 18.91 19.75 -8.34
C GLY A 926 18.55 19.63 -6.86
N ILE A 927 18.34 18.40 -6.39
CA ILE A 927 17.91 18.07 -5.01
C ILE A 927 18.85 17.09 -4.28
N SER A 928 19.98 16.73 -4.90
CA SER A 928 20.94 15.72 -4.39
C SER A 928 21.59 16.05 -3.05
N GLN A 929 21.60 17.33 -2.66
CA GLN A 929 22.07 17.78 -1.34
C GLN A 929 21.10 17.45 -0.20
N TYR A 930 19.83 17.17 -0.53
CA TYR A 930 18.79 16.86 0.46
C TYR A 930 18.50 15.36 0.54
N VAL A 931 18.48 14.66 -0.60
CA VAL A 931 18.00 13.28 -0.72
C VAL A 931 18.81 12.48 -1.76
N GLY A 932 18.46 11.21 -1.95
CA GLY A 932 18.97 10.38 -3.05
C GLY A 932 20.13 9.46 -2.68
N SER A 933 20.56 9.41 -1.43
CA SER A 933 21.55 8.44 -0.95
C SER A 933 21.63 8.39 0.58
N VAL A 934 22.28 7.33 1.09
CA VAL A 934 22.55 7.14 2.52
C VAL A 934 23.85 7.87 2.90
N GLU A 935 23.79 9.20 2.99
CA GLU A 935 24.95 10.04 3.28
C GLU A 935 24.66 11.03 4.42
N VAL A 936 25.68 11.33 5.23
CA VAL A 936 25.57 12.30 6.34
C VAL A 936 25.18 13.68 5.83
N GLY A 937 24.28 14.35 6.54
CA GLY A 937 23.73 15.66 6.22
C GLY A 937 22.46 15.62 5.37
N LYS A 938 22.15 14.47 4.75
CA LYS A 938 20.91 14.30 3.98
C LYS A 938 19.72 13.97 4.89
N TRP A 939 18.54 14.20 4.34
CA TRP A 939 17.27 13.84 4.98
C TRP A 939 17.22 12.32 5.19
N ALA A 940 16.76 11.88 6.37
CA ALA A 940 16.67 10.47 6.71
C ALA A 940 15.46 9.80 6.03
N ASP A 941 15.51 9.75 4.69
CA ASP A 941 14.59 9.02 3.82
C ASP A 941 15.19 7.67 3.46
N LEU A 942 14.77 6.64 4.19
CA LEU A 942 15.42 5.34 4.22
C LEU A 942 14.40 4.22 4.09
N VAL A 943 14.82 3.11 3.48
CA VAL A 943 13.96 1.93 3.30
C VAL A 943 14.69 0.69 3.81
N LEU A 944 14.00 -0.08 4.65
CA LEU A 944 14.48 -1.34 5.17
C LEU A 944 13.85 -2.50 4.40
N TRP A 945 14.68 -3.47 4.05
CA TRP A 945 14.31 -4.65 3.28
C TRP A 945 14.78 -5.91 3.98
N LYS A 946 13.94 -6.94 4.01
CA LYS A 946 14.44 -8.31 4.17
C LYS A 946 15.13 -8.71 2.86
N ALA A 947 16.31 -9.33 2.95
CA ALA A 947 17.05 -9.73 1.76
C ALA A 947 16.24 -10.61 0.79
N PRO A 948 15.44 -11.60 1.24
CA PRO A 948 14.59 -12.40 0.35
C PRO A 948 13.48 -11.62 -0.39
N PHE A 949 13.13 -10.41 0.07
CA PHE A 949 12.11 -9.54 -0.52
C PHE A 949 12.69 -8.25 -1.13
N PHE A 950 14.01 -8.12 -1.16
CA PHE A 950 14.69 -6.93 -1.66
C PHE A 950 14.27 -6.64 -3.11
N GLY A 951 13.88 -5.39 -3.37
CA GLY A 951 13.44 -4.95 -4.68
C GLY A 951 12.00 -5.30 -5.04
N ALA A 952 11.31 -6.16 -4.26
CA ALA A 952 9.90 -6.49 -4.47
C ALA A 952 8.97 -5.80 -3.46
N LYS A 953 9.20 -6.02 -2.15
CA LYS A 953 8.34 -5.50 -1.07
C LYS A 953 9.20 -5.11 0.15
N PRO A 954 9.30 -3.81 0.50
CA PRO A 954 10.07 -3.40 1.67
C PRO A 954 9.36 -3.76 2.98
N GLU A 955 10.10 -3.77 4.09
CA GLU A 955 9.55 -3.95 5.44
C GLU A 955 9.04 -2.64 6.03
N MET A 956 9.77 -1.55 5.78
CA MET A 956 9.54 -0.26 6.45
C MET A 956 10.12 0.89 5.64
N ILE A 957 9.36 1.99 5.54
CA ILE A 957 9.79 3.25 4.94
C ILE A 957 9.85 4.32 6.04
N ILE A 958 11.02 4.90 6.18
CA ILE A 958 11.35 5.98 7.11
C ILE A 958 11.41 7.26 6.28
N LYS A 959 10.64 8.27 6.69
CA LYS A 959 10.58 9.59 6.07
C LYS A 959 10.99 10.63 7.10
N GLY A 960 12.06 11.38 6.82
CA GLY A 960 12.61 12.36 7.77
C GLY A 960 12.86 11.79 9.17
N GLY A 961 13.36 10.56 9.25
CA GLY A 961 13.67 9.90 10.52
C GLY A 961 12.49 9.26 11.24
N VAL A 962 11.26 9.35 10.71
CA VAL A 962 10.06 8.75 11.32
C VAL A 962 9.46 7.70 10.38
N ILE A 963 8.97 6.60 10.94
CA ILE A 963 8.32 5.55 10.15
C ILE A 963 7.02 6.10 9.54
N ALA A 964 6.96 6.15 8.22
CA ALA A 964 5.81 6.63 7.45
C ALA A 964 4.92 5.48 6.97
N TRP A 965 5.51 4.35 6.59
CA TRP A 965 4.81 3.15 6.14
C TRP A 965 5.55 1.89 6.58
N ALA A 966 4.85 0.80 6.89
CA ALA A 966 5.46 -0.46 7.29
C ALA A 966 4.54 -1.67 7.07
N ASN A 967 5.14 -2.85 6.95
CA ASN A 967 4.42 -4.13 7.03
C ASN A 967 3.88 -4.30 8.45
N MET A 968 2.55 -4.39 8.57
CA MET A 968 1.87 -4.55 9.86
C MET A 968 0.66 -5.47 9.71
N GLY A 969 0.56 -6.41 10.64
CA GLY A 969 -0.48 -7.44 10.74
C GLY A 969 -1.85 -6.94 11.16
N ASP A 970 -2.60 -7.81 11.82
CA ASP A 970 -3.88 -7.48 12.46
C ASP A 970 -3.69 -6.42 13.55
N PRO A 971 -4.30 -5.21 13.43
CA PRO A 971 -4.17 -4.15 14.43
C PRO A 971 -4.69 -4.51 15.83
N ASN A 972 -5.54 -5.54 15.96
CA ASN A 972 -6.07 -6.00 17.24
C ASN A 972 -5.23 -7.14 17.87
N ALA A 973 -4.28 -7.71 17.15
CA ALA A 973 -3.53 -8.85 17.63
C ALA A 973 -2.62 -8.51 18.83
N SER A 974 -2.25 -9.53 19.59
CA SER A 974 -1.33 -9.44 20.73
C SER A 974 0.10 -9.01 20.35
N ILE A 975 0.48 -9.18 19.09
CA ILE A 975 1.78 -8.81 18.48
C ILE A 975 1.53 -8.32 17.04
N PRO A 976 2.48 -7.60 16.40
CA PRO A 976 2.22 -6.91 15.13
C PRO A 976 2.37 -7.76 13.85
N THR A 977 2.75 -9.02 13.98
CA THR A 977 3.07 -9.96 12.88
C THR A 977 1.96 -10.94 12.43
N PRO A 978 0.86 -11.19 13.18
CA PRO A 978 -0.21 -12.07 12.73
C PRO A 978 -0.99 -11.51 11.54
N GLU A 979 -1.44 -12.40 10.67
CA GLU A 979 -2.16 -12.07 9.44
C GLU A 979 -3.50 -11.34 9.67
N PRO A 980 -3.93 -10.46 8.74
CA PRO A 980 -3.27 -10.13 7.48
C PRO A 980 -2.16 -9.08 7.62
N VAL A 981 -0.94 -9.43 7.21
CA VAL A 981 0.19 -8.49 7.09
C VAL A 981 0.07 -7.73 5.78
N LEU A 982 -0.07 -6.42 5.88
CA LEU A 982 -0.19 -5.51 4.75
C LEU A 982 0.80 -4.35 4.91
N MET A 983 1.15 -3.73 3.80
CA MET A 983 1.84 -2.44 3.82
C MET A 983 0.82 -1.39 4.27
N ARG A 984 1.10 -0.66 5.35
CA ARG A 984 0.15 0.28 5.98
C ARG A 984 0.77 1.64 6.31
N PRO A 985 -0.01 2.73 6.27
CA PRO A 985 0.44 4.03 6.77
C PRO A 985 0.64 3.98 8.28
N MET A 986 1.77 4.56 8.73
CA MET A 986 2.18 4.64 10.13
C MET A 986 2.03 6.07 10.67
N PHE A 987 2.43 6.32 11.92
CA PHE A 987 2.29 7.64 12.55
C PHE A 987 2.93 8.79 11.75
N GLY A 988 4.01 8.54 11.02
CA GLY A 988 4.63 9.53 10.13
C GLY A 988 3.77 9.97 8.94
N ALA A 989 2.68 9.26 8.64
CA ALA A 989 1.75 9.55 7.54
C ALA A 989 0.50 10.34 7.95
N PHE A 990 0.26 10.57 9.25
CA PHE A 990 -0.99 11.16 9.73
C PHE A 990 -0.84 12.62 10.15
N GLY A 991 -1.86 13.43 9.81
CA GLY A 991 -1.89 14.85 10.13
C GLY A 991 -0.66 15.59 9.64
N LYS A 992 -0.14 16.52 10.45
CA LYS A 992 1.03 17.33 10.11
C LYS A 992 2.37 16.60 10.22
N ALA A 993 2.39 15.33 10.65
CA ALA A 993 3.62 14.54 10.69
C ALA A 993 4.18 14.33 9.28
N GLY A 994 3.31 14.05 8.30
CA GLY A 994 3.71 13.90 6.90
C GLY A 994 4.34 15.18 6.33
N SER A 995 3.79 16.35 6.68
CA SER A 995 4.36 17.65 6.32
C SER A 995 5.72 17.90 6.98
N THR A 996 5.84 17.67 8.29
CA THR A 996 7.04 17.96 9.08
C THR A 996 8.25 17.19 8.58
N ASN A 997 8.03 15.96 8.13
CA ASN A 997 9.09 15.03 7.75
C ASN A 997 9.35 14.99 6.22
N SER A 998 8.77 15.92 5.46
CA SER A 998 8.89 15.93 3.99
C SER A 998 9.23 17.31 3.43
N ILE A 999 9.57 17.34 2.14
CA ILE A 999 10.01 18.54 1.43
C ILE A 999 9.15 18.76 0.17
N ALA A 1000 8.67 19.98 -0.05
CA ALA A 1000 8.20 20.45 -1.35
C ALA A 1000 9.36 21.19 -2.05
N PHE A 1001 9.81 20.65 -3.17
CA PHE A 1001 10.84 21.25 -4.01
C PHE A 1001 10.20 22.21 -5.00
N VAL A 1002 10.71 23.44 -5.03
CA VAL A 1002 10.25 24.53 -5.90
C VAL A 1002 11.44 25.24 -6.55
N SER A 1003 11.22 26.12 -7.52
CA SER A 1003 12.29 26.99 -8.01
C SER A 1003 12.78 27.97 -6.95
N LYS A 1004 14.01 28.47 -7.12
CA LYS A 1004 14.53 29.56 -6.28
C LYS A 1004 13.61 30.79 -6.30
N ALA A 1005 13.10 31.18 -7.46
CA ALA A 1005 12.19 32.31 -7.60
C ALA A 1005 10.88 32.13 -6.82
N ALA A 1006 10.30 30.92 -6.80
CA ALA A 1006 9.11 30.64 -6.00
C ALA A 1006 9.40 30.71 -4.49
N LEU A 1007 10.54 30.17 -4.05
CA LEU A 1007 10.96 30.27 -2.66
C LEU A 1007 11.10 31.75 -2.23
N GLU A 1008 11.77 32.57 -3.04
CA GLU A 1008 11.95 34.01 -2.81
C GLU A 1008 10.63 34.79 -2.85
N ASN A 1009 9.66 34.37 -3.68
CA ASN A 1009 8.29 34.91 -3.69
C ASN A 1009 7.46 34.51 -2.45
N GLY A 1010 8.01 33.71 -1.53
CA GLY A 1010 7.33 33.33 -0.30
C GLY A 1010 6.14 32.39 -0.50
N VAL A 1011 6.18 31.51 -1.51
CA VAL A 1011 5.08 30.58 -1.82
C VAL A 1011 4.64 29.73 -0.61
N LYS A 1012 5.58 29.35 0.27
CA LYS A 1012 5.25 28.63 1.52
C LYS A 1012 4.21 29.38 2.33
N THR A 1013 4.47 30.65 2.62
CA THR A 1013 3.60 31.51 3.43
C THR A 1013 2.32 31.86 2.66
N SER A 1014 2.45 32.24 1.38
CA SER A 1014 1.31 32.63 0.54
C SER A 1014 0.30 31.50 0.35
N TYR A 1015 0.77 30.25 0.28
CA TYR A 1015 -0.08 29.08 0.04
C TYR A 1015 -0.47 28.36 1.33
N GLY A 1016 0.10 28.74 2.48
CA GLY A 1016 -0.20 28.14 3.78
C GLY A 1016 0.34 26.72 3.94
N LEU A 1017 1.51 26.43 3.38
CA LEU A 1017 2.11 25.09 3.41
C LEU A 1017 2.80 24.82 4.75
N ASN A 1018 2.53 23.66 5.35
CA ASN A 1018 3.22 23.18 6.55
C ASN A 1018 4.54 22.50 6.19
N LYS A 1019 4.62 21.85 5.02
CA LYS A 1019 5.81 21.14 4.56
C LYS A 1019 7.03 22.07 4.45
N SER A 1020 8.23 21.52 4.62
CA SER A 1020 9.45 22.26 4.34
C SER A 1020 9.50 22.60 2.84
N VAL A 1021 9.78 23.85 2.48
CA VAL A 1021 9.92 24.25 1.07
C VAL A 1021 11.39 24.53 0.80
N LYS A 1022 11.96 23.87 -0.21
CA LYS A 1022 13.37 24.00 -0.59
C LYS A 1022 13.49 24.33 -2.08
N ALA A 1023 14.43 25.21 -2.41
CA ALA A 1023 14.74 25.52 -3.78
C ALA A 1023 15.61 24.42 -4.41
N VAL A 1024 15.31 24.06 -5.66
CA VAL A 1024 16.24 23.33 -6.52
C VAL A 1024 17.38 24.23 -6.98
N SER A 1025 18.52 23.63 -7.35
CA SER A 1025 19.70 24.36 -7.80
C SER A 1025 20.73 23.47 -8.48
N ASN A 1026 21.70 24.06 -9.17
CA ASN A 1026 22.88 23.45 -9.77
C ASN A 1026 22.56 22.42 -10.86
N VAL A 1027 21.60 22.73 -11.72
CA VAL A 1027 21.16 21.82 -12.80
C VAL A 1027 21.61 22.26 -14.18
N ARG A 1028 21.95 23.54 -14.39
CA ARG A 1028 22.28 24.04 -15.74
C ARG A 1028 23.69 23.70 -16.21
N ASN A 1029 24.60 23.41 -15.28
CA ASN A 1029 25.99 23.04 -15.56
C ASN A 1029 26.24 21.52 -15.57
N LEU A 1030 25.17 20.70 -15.57
CA LEU A 1030 25.31 19.25 -15.58
C LEU A 1030 25.54 18.73 -16.99
N SER A 1031 26.18 17.58 -17.06
CA SER A 1031 26.31 16.77 -18.24
C SER A 1031 26.12 15.31 -17.85
N LYS A 1032 26.16 14.42 -18.83
CA LYS A 1032 26.19 12.97 -18.60
C LYS A 1032 27.28 12.55 -17.62
N LEU A 1033 28.40 13.26 -17.58
CA LEU A 1033 29.56 12.93 -16.74
C LEU A 1033 29.27 13.05 -15.23
N GLU A 1034 28.26 13.83 -14.85
CA GLU A 1034 27.86 14.01 -13.46
C GLU A 1034 26.93 12.88 -12.97
N MET A 1035 26.43 12.02 -13.86
CA MET A 1035 25.57 10.89 -13.52
C MET A 1035 26.39 9.75 -12.93
N LYS A 1036 26.21 9.49 -11.63
CA LYS A 1036 27.01 8.55 -10.86
C LYS A 1036 26.93 7.15 -11.45
N LEU A 1037 28.10 6.60 -11.81
CA LEU A 1037 28.30 5.26 -12.36
C LEU A 1037 27.56 5.01 -13.69
N ASN A 1038 26.97 6.05 -14.28
CA ASN A 1038 26.15 5.99 -15.48
C ASN A 1038 26.47 7.19 -16.40
N ASP A 1039 27.76 7.36 -16.68
CA ASP A 1039 28.38 8.50 -17.36
C ASP A 1039 28.89 8.15 -18.77
N ALA A 1040 28.54 6.98 -19.31
CA ALA A 1040 29.02 6.53 -20.60
C ALA A 1040 28.43 7.36 -21.75
N LEU A 1041 29.27 7.70 -22.74
CA LEU A 1041 28.89 8.49 -23.93
C LEU A 1041 29.27 7.75 -25.23
N PRO A 1042 28.66 6.59 -25.51
CA PRO A 1042 28.93 5.87 -26.76
C PRO A 1042 28.42 6.67 -27.96
N ASN A 1043 29.08 6.52 -29.11
CA ASN A 1043 28.55 7.02 -30.36
C ASN A 1043 27.43 6.08 -30.85
N ILE A 1044 26.18 6.51 -30.66
CA ILE A 1044 25.00 5.69 -31.00
C ILE A 1044 24.54 5.98 -32.43
N THR A 1045 24.32 4.92 -33.20
CA THR A 1045 23.62 5.00 -34.49
C THR A 1045 22.40 4.10 -34.47
N VAL A 1046 21.38 4.46 -35.25
CA VAL A 1046 20.20 3.65 -35.47
C VAL A 1046 19.97 3.61 -36.97
N ASP A 1047 19.85 2.41 -37.51
CA ASP A 1047 19.50 2.21 -38.91
C ASP A 1047 18.02 2.60 -39.13
N PRO A 1048 17.71 3.49 -40.09
CA PRO A 1048 16.36 4.03 -40.25
C PRO A 1048 15.35 3.01 -40.82
N GLU A 1049 15.81 1.90 -41.40
CA GLU A 1049 14.95 0.88 -42.01
C GLU A 1049 14.82 -0.36 -41.13
N THR A 1050 15.93 -0.81 -40.53
CA THR A 1050 15.99 -2.04 -39.73
C THR A 1050 15.93 -1.78 -38.22
N TYR A 1051 16.03 -0.52 -37.79
CA TYR A 1051 16.08 -0.08 -36.39
C TYR A 1051 17.26 -0.65 -35.59
N THR A 1052 18.22 -1.29 -36.27
CA THR A 1052 19.43 -1.82 -35.67
C THR A 1052 20.18 -0.71 -34.96
N VAL A 1053 20.33 -0.84 -33.64
CA VAL A 1053 21.09 0.10 -32.82
C VAL A 1053 22.54 -0.36 -32.73
N THR A 1054 23.48 0.57 -32.92
CA THR A 1054 24.90 0.34 -32.61
C THR A 1054 25.41 1.35 -31.60
N ALA A 1055 26.38 0.95 -30.79
CA ALA A 1055 27.21 1.82 -29.96
C ALA A 1055 28.67 1.60 -30.32
N ASP A 1056 29.36 2.67 -30.72
CA ASP A 1056 30.76 2.63 -31.14
C ASP A 1056 31.04 1.61 -32.27
N GLY A 1057 30.02 1.39 -33.13
CA GLY A 1057 30.07 0.43 -34.24
C GLY A 1057 29.67 -1.00 -33.90
N GLU A 1058 29.40 -1.31 -32.62
CA GLU A 1058 28.93 -2.63 -32.18
C GLU A 1058 27.40 -2.68 -32.08
N VAL A 1059 26.78 -3.72 -32.67
CA VAL A 1059 25.34 -3.93 -32.61
C VAL A 1059 24.90 -4.25 -31.18
N LEU A 1060 23.93 -3.49 -30.68
CA LEU A 1060 23.34 -3.70 -29.36
C LEU A 1060 22.05 -4.52 -29.49
N THR A 1061 22.16 -5.82 -29.27
CA THR A 1061 21.01 -6.73 -29.28
C THR A 1061 21.09 -7.74 -28.14
N CYS A 1062 19.93 -8.08 -27.57
CA CYS A 1062 19.80 -9.10 -26.55
C CYS A 1062 18.47 -9.86 -26.75
N ALA A 1063 18.42 -11.11 -26.31
CA ALA A 1063 17.19 -11.90 -26.40
C ALA A 1063 16.16 -11.43 -25.37
N GLU A 1064 14.88 -11.52 -25.70
CA GLU A 1064 13.81 -11.36 -24.73
C GLU A 1064 13.93 -12.38 -23.59
N ALA A 1065 13.63 -11.96 -22.36
CA ALA A 1065 13.50 -12.89 -21.24
C ALA A 1065 12.08 -13.46 -21.19
N THR A 1066 11.95 -14.77 -21.00
CA THR A 1066 10.64 -15.44 -20.85
C THR A 1066 10.09 -15.35 -19.44
N THR A 1067 10.97 -15.12 -18.45
CA THR A 1067 10.64 -14.92 -17.03
C THR A 1067 11.48 -13.80 -16.45
N VAL A 1068 11.03 -13.26 -15.31
CA VAL A 1068 11.79 -12.29 -14.51
C VAL A 1068 11.64 -12.64 -13.02
N PRO A 1069 12.68 -12.43 -12.19
CA PRO A 1069 12.57 -12.53 -10.74
C PRO A 1069 11.69 -11.39 -10.19
N LEU A 1070 11.50 -11.35 -8.87
CA LEU A 1070 10.75 -10.29 -8.18
C LEU A 1070 9.31 -10.18 -8.72
N SER A 1071 8.71 -11.32 -9.07
CA SER A 1071 7.39 -11.41 -9.69
C SER A 1071 6.53 -12.51 -9.04
N LYS A 1072 6.43 -13.67 -9.67
CA LYS A 1072 5.54 -14.79 -9.33
C LYS A 1072 5.73 -15.30 -7.89
N ASN A 1073 6.94 -15.21 -7.33
CA ASN A 1073 7.22 -15.62 -5.96
C ASN A 1073 6.53 -14.73 -4.90
N TYR A 1074 6.16 -13.47 -5.24
CA TYR A 1074 5.80 -12.44 -4.25
C TYR A 1074 4.41 -11.84 -4.38
N PHE A 1075 3.85 -11.74 -5.59
CA PHE A 1075 2.59 -11.02 -5.82
C PHE A 1075 1.38 -11.95 -5.86
N LEU A 1076 0.25 -11.48 -5.34
CA LEU A 1076 -0.99 -12.26 -5.30
C LEU A 1076 -1.69 -12.32 -6.68
N PHE A 1077 -1.45 -11.31 -7.52
CA PHE A 1077 -2.00 -11.16 -8.86
C PHE A 1077 -0.92 -10.76 -9.85
#